data_AF-A0A0P1A9V9-F1
#
_entry.id   AF-A0A0P1A9V9-F1
#
_cell.length_a   1.000
_cell.length_b   1.000
_cell.length_c   1.000
_cell.angle_alpha   90.00
_cell.angle_beta   90.00
_cell.angle_gamma   90.00
#
_symmetry.space_group_name_H-M   'P 1'
#
loop_
_entity.id
_entity.type
_entity.pdbx_description
1 polymer ?
#
loop_
_entity_poly.entity_id
_entity_poly.type
_entity_poly.pdbx_seq_one_letter_code
_entity_poly.pdbx_strand_id
1 'polypeptide(L)'
;MSRAATATKAKKKPADFKRPKRKVGRRVAPAANVTKVGITSRRINLLEQSILQDKAGVTQLTHRHQALSELLQQVGHYNAHVRQRALQGIKELTTQKIASNLRANASVILEHLLPTLQDEEAIVREVAVQTWKALLVVLRSVIAPFATLVTTYFCSGLTHLQVGVRQDTLKSIGELLDVAPELLREDVGQDVLARLLENFRDLICAAQTQGIKMKNTYDVLQTTVATCKKGESKRDSRKTKQNTKSSKAPSGALALRFAALKVLHKLLLSLSESPSQKKTVTAPSARVPMTKTLLLFPSPHFVTTNLYAGASITSSSGDKANATWQDKVRLLLPVLLELWLECIEGGTDNLSDIHLEHMQYIVECTAVVVAANTNQLHDDADNMKQDEFTQTVLKLREELLAPETFPIVPSASATLATSDSAYVLSKWHGMNLALATFACGYLRLSGSTPCTDKNKLSSEELKQRVCTYVVSTLAKYQETAELRAIASMQNVLKPLLKVVTLMLASALQHRHDYKNLASERRLLLDAVTQFYVRCTPKSVSFRSCTLFVVEQLEIALHGQRHQIFKLAWPMVMQWVVCLADSLSHLNPQHIELSQRSLLALIAVFKQLPVDMKNGDEMEKVLANLSQFFDLAAVPSSSMLEDEKQRMLAKSRFDALSERDQVTFVALLYHLPRYPVSLLRALASCCKSPRIYDEAKRFLIDILFQRRHEIDLAHMVSFLVSTALAPVVSITTRQREQLQLVDHVCRTFVAMNLGNSLATILAPTLAKAQPREGKNITDLHTLILLYRTCVSSALSTRNNEIQRSDIPVEMEQDLRNLCLEILICYTALRLPEQSTTPEEIETREQEQLLVSTCISTLVLSESNIFASFVEELLVAQEQASVLIRRLRVLLALMRTPSLAGACRRHRIQMEKVIHEVTQQHAGEENIVQLVRQLRGDLELLAIGQSVSKKSSASNTAV
;
A
#
# COMPACT_ATOMS: atom_id res chain seq x y z
N MET A 1 49.57 -13.93 97.84
CA MET A 1 50.00 -12.88 98.80
C MET A 1 51.42 -12.49 98.39
N SER A 2 51.84 -11.24 98.21
CA SER A 2 51.58 -10.02 98.99
C SER A 2 51.78 -8.76 98.13
N ARG A 3 51.03 -7.71 98.50
CA ARG A 3 51.03 -6.34 97.94
C ARG A 3 52.15 -5.51 98.58
N ALA A 4 52.72 -4.56 97.85
CA ALA A 4 53.40 -3.41 98.44
C ALA A 4 52.93 -2.12 97.74
N ALA A 5 52.32 -1.23 98.52
CA ALA A 5 51.98 0.14 98.12
C ALA A 5 53.09 1.09 98.60
N THR A 6 53.41 2.13 97.81
CA THR A 6 54.26 3.24 98.27
C THR A 6 53.66 4.59 97.90
N ALA A 7 53.85 5.50 98.84
CA ALA A 7 53.12 6.74 99.06
C ALA A 7 53.58 7.93 98.19
N THR A 8 52.68 8.91 98.14
CA THR A 8 52.69 10.15 97.37
C THR A 8 53.70 11.17 97.88
N LYS A 9 54.48 11.79 96.97
CA LYS A 9 55.25 13.02 97.23
C LYS A 9 54.48 14.23 96.71
N ALA A 10 54.28 15.22 97.59
CA ALA A 10 53.61 16.49 97.32
C ALA A 10 54.31 17.29 96.21
N LYS A 11 53.54 17.71 95.20
CA LYS A 11 54.01 18.48 94.04
C LYS A 11 54.01 19.98 94.37
N LYS A 12 55.13 20.66 94.16
CA LYS A 12 55.24 22.14 94.16
C LYS A 12 54.22 22.72 93.16
N LYS A 13 53.61 23.86 93.53
CA LYS A 13 52.68 24.61 92.67
C LYS A 13 53.27 24.78 91.27
N PRO A 14 52.51 24.51 90.19
CA PRO A 14 53.04 24.63 88.83
C PRO A 14 53.40 26.09 88.54
N ALA A 15 54.61 26.35 88.07
CA ALA A 15 54.99 27.67 87.58
C ALA A 15 54.16 28.02 86.35
N ASP A 16 53.59 29.24 86.33
CA ASP A 16 52.69 29.73 85.28
C ASP A 16 53.36 29.84 83.90
N PHE A 17 54.67 30.06 83.87
CA PHE A 17 55.45 30.14 82.63
C PHE A 17 56.54 29.08 82.58
N LYS A 18 56.34 28.06 81.76
CA LYS A 18 57.35 27.03 81.46
C LYS A 18 57.99 27.34 80.11
N ARG A 19 59.25 27.79 80.11
CA ARG A 19 60.04 27.94 78.88
C ARG A 19 60.47 26.54 78.38
N PRO A 20 60.11 26.12 77.16
CA PRO A 20 60.57 24.85 76.62
C PRO A 20 62.10 24.81 76.51
N LYS A 21 62.74 23.71 76.92
CA LYS A 21 64.19 23.55 76.79
C LYS A 21 64.59 23.64 75.31
N ARG A 22 65.57 24.51 75.00
CA ARG A 22 66.10 24.72 73.65
C ARG A 22 66.75 23.43 73.16
N LYS A 23 66.13 22.73 72.22
CA LYS A 23 66.70 21.55 71.56
C LYS A 23 67.48 22.01 70.33
N VAL A 24 68.81 21.84 70.35
CA VAL A 24 69.70 22.12 69.22
C VAL A 24 69.30 21.30 67.99
N GLY A 25 69.33 21.93 66.80
CA GLY A 25 68.95 21.31 65.52
C GLY A 25 67.46 21.41 65.12
N ARG A 26 66.56 21.90 65.99
CA ARG A 26 65.14 22.16 65.64
C ARG A 26 64.88 23.65 65.51
N ARG A 27 64.00 24.04 64.57
CA ARG A 27 63.56 25.43 64.39
C ARG A 27 63.02 25.99 65.70
N VAL A 28 63.41 27.22 66.02
CA VAL A 28 63.01 27.94 67.23
C VAL A 28 61.48 27.95 67.33
N ALA A 29 60.95 27.53 68.47
CA ALA A 29 59.51 27.60 68.70
C ALA A 29 59.07 29.07 68.66
N PRO A 30 58.00 29.42 67.93
CA PRO A 30 57.51 30.79 67.88
C PRO A 30 57.18 31.28 69.28
N ALA A 31 57.37 32.59 69.51
CA ALA A 31 57.11 33.20 70.80
C ALA A 31 55.65 32.95 71.23
N ALA A 32 55.41 32.84 72.55
CA ALA A 32 54.11 32.42 73.09
C ALA A 32 52.96 33.39 72.75
N ASN A 33 53.27 34.61 72.32
CA ASN A 33 52.36 35.65 71.88
C ASN A 33 52.06 35.64 70.37
N VAL A 34 52.58 34.66 69.61
CA VAL A 34 52.33 34.56 68.16
C VAL A 34 51.01 33.85 67.90
N THR A 35 50.02 34.61 67.41
CA THR A 35 48.74 34.07 66.94
C THR A 35 48.97 33.28 65.64
N LYS A 36 48.60 32.00 65.63
CA LYS A 36 48.70 31.17 64.41
C LYS A 36 47.57 31.54 63.44
N VAL A 37 47.91 32.13 62.30
CA VAL A 37 46.96 32.58 61.25
C VAL A 37 46.64 31.49 60.21
N GLY A 38 47.04 30.24 60.45
CA GLY A 38 46.76 29.11 59.56
C GLY A 38 45.32 28.63 59.70
N ILE A 39 44.37 29.31 59.05
CA ILE A 39 42.96 28.90 58.99
C ILE A 39 42.76 28.09 57.71
N THR A 40 42.33 26.83 57.83
CA THR A 40 41.92 26.00 56.68
C THR A 40 40.42 25.73 56.76
N SER A 41 39.64 26.33 55.86
CA SER A 41 38.21 26.07 55.72
C SER A 41 37.96 25.03 54.61
N ARG A 42 37.17 23.99 54.90
CA ARG A 42 36.67 23.05 53.88
C ARG A 42 35.24 23.40 53.52
N ARG A 43 34.92 23.39 52.23
CA ARG A 43 33.55 23.60 51.74
C ARG A 43 32.70 22.37 52.08
N ILE A 44 31.49 22.59 52.59
CA ILE A 44 30.47 21.54 52.75
C ILE A 44 29.78 21.39 51.40
N ASN A 45 29.89 20.21 50.77
CA ASN A 45 29.16 19.87 49.56
C ASN A 45 27.89 19.11 49.97
N LEU A 46 26.73 19.78 49.87
CA LEU A 46 25.43 19.14 50.05
C LEU A 46 25.04 18.39 48.77
N LEU A 47 24.38 17.25 48.91
CA LEU A 47 23.79 16.55 47.77
C LEU A 47 22.66 17.39 47.18
N GLU A 48 22.64 17.53 45.86
CA GLU A 48 21.58 18.26 45.16
C GLU A 48 20.23 17.58 45.35
N GLN A 49 19.23 18.35 45.77
CA GLN A 49 17.85 17.90 45.88
C GLN A 49 17.11 18.25 44.57
N SER A 50 16.38 17.29 43.99
CA SER A 50 15.74 17.42 42.66
C SER A 50 14.76 18.59 42.51
N ILE A 51 14.29 19.15 43.63
CA ILE A 51 13.40 20.34 43.69
C ILE A 51 14.11 21.60 43.16
N LEU A 52 15.44 21.64 43.18
CA LEU A 52 16.25 22.80 42.75
C LEU A 52 16.76 22.70 41.30
N GLN A 53 16.46 21.62 40.58
CA GLN A 53 16.89 21.46 39.18
C GLN A 53 15.94 22.20 38.24
N ASP A 54 16.47 23.13 37.45
CA ASP A 54 15.72 23.80 36.39
C ASP A 54 15.42 22.82 35.25
N LYS A 55 14.17 22.35 35.22
CA LYS A 55 13.66 21.39 34.21
C LYS A 55 13.10 22.08 32.97
N ALA A 56 13.24 23.41 32.83
CA ALA A 56 12.69 24.17 31.70
C ALA A 56 13.25 23.73 30.32
N GLY A 57 14.42 23.08 30.29
CA GLY A 57 15.04 22.54 29.07
C GLY A 57 14.76 21.06 28.77
N VAL A 58 14.03 20.33 29.62
CA VAL A 58 13.74 18.90 29.41
C VAL A 58 12.50 18.74 28.54
N THR A 59 12.70 18.24 27.31
CA THR A 59 11.64 18.18 26.28
C THR A 59 10.51 17.19 26.58
N GLN A 60 10.71 16.23 27.49
CA GLN A 60 9.70 15.23 27.85
C GLN A 60 9.66 15.01 29.36
N LEU A 61 8.52 15.36 29.96
CA LEU A 61 8.23 15.14 31.37
C LEU A 61 6.88 14.45 31.49
N THR A 62 6.71 13.64 32.54
CA THR A 62 5.39 13.12 32.93
C THR A 62 4.53 14.24 33.53
N HIS A 63 3.23 13.98 33.73
CA HIS A 63 2.32 14.85 34.47
C HIS A 63 2.82 15.17 35.89
N ARG A 64 3.68 14.32 36.47
CA ARG A 64 4.33 14.56 37.77
C ARG A 64 5.68 15.28 37.67
N HIS A 65 5.98 15.85 36.50
CA HIS A 65 7.24 16.52 36.20
C HIS A 65 8.49 15.65 36.40
N GLN A 66 8.37 14.35 36.10
CA GLN A 66 9.49 13.40 36.17
C GLN A 66 10.11 13.20 34.80
N ALA A 67 11.44 13.22 34.75
CA ALA A 67 12.21 12.95 33.53
C ALA A 67 12.48 11.45 33.35
N LEU A 68 12.82 11.03 32.12
CA LEU A 68 13.13 9.63 31.82
C LEU A 68 14.24 9.05 32.72
N SER A 69 15.31 9.82 32.98
CA SER A 69 16.42 9.40 33.85
C SER A 69 15.97 9.13 35.29
N GLU A 70 15.10 9.97 35.84
CA GLU A 70 14.53 9.80 37.18
C GLU A 70 13.65 8.55 37.25
N LEU A 71 12.86 8.30 36.20
CA LEU A 71 12.00 7.12 36.12
C LEU A 71 12.83 5.84 36.02
N LEU A 72 13.86 5.80 35.16
CA LEU A 72 14.74 4.63 35.01
C LEU A 72 15.45 4.28 36.33
N GLN A 73 15.86 5.28 37.12
CA GLN A 73 16.42 5.04 38.45
C GLN A 73 15.39 4.44 39.42
N GLN A 74 14.13 4.87 39.34
CA GLN A 74 13.04 4.36 40.19
C GLN A 74 12.57 2.94 39.80
N VAL A 75 12.82 2.50 38.57
CA VAL A 75 12.50 1.14 38.10
C VAL A 75 13.30 0.07 38.87
N GLY A 76 14.52 0.39 39.32
CA GLY A 76 15.35 -0.51 40.13
C GLY A 76 15.10 -0.44 41.65
N HIS A 77 14.09 0.30 42.11
CA HIS A 77 13.88 0.56 43.53
C HIS A 77 13.34 -0.68 44.28
N TYR A 78 13.76 -0.91 45.53
CA TYR A 78 13.34 -2.08 46.31
C TYR A 78 11.81 -2.14 46.59
N ASN A 79 11.13 -0.99 46.58
CA ASN A 79 9.68 -0.90 46.79
C ASN A 79 8.90 -1.09 45.49
N ALA A 80 8.05 -2.12 45.45
CA ALA A 80 7.21 -2.49 44.31
C ALA A 80 6.31 -1.36 43.81
N HIS A 81 5.66 -0.58 44.69
CA HIS A 81 4.80 0.52 44.27
C HIS A 81 5.58 1.68 43.64
N VAL A 82 6.84 1.87 44.02
CA VAL A 82 7.72 2.87 43.39
C VAL A 82 8.06 2.43 41.98
N ARG A 83 8.48 1.17 41.80
CA ARG A 83 8.75 0.60 40.47
C ARG A 83 7.53 0.63 39.56
N GLN A 84 6.37 0.22 40.08
CA GLN A 84 5.11 0.24 39.36
C GLN A 84 4.76 1.65 38.86
N ARG A 85 4.88 2.68 39.72
CA ARG A 85 4.63 4.09 39.33
C ARG A 85 5.65 4.58 38.32
N ALA A 86 6.91 4.18 38.43
CA ALA A 86 7.96 4.53 37.49
C ALA A 86 7.66 3.97 36.09
N LEU A 87 7.28 2.69 36.00
CA LEU A 87 6.88 2.05 34.74
C LEU A 87 5.65 2.73 34.12
N GLN A 88 4.65 3.09 34.94
CA GLN A 88 3.49 3.85 34.48
C GLN A 88 3.91 5.23 33.92
N GLY A 89 4.88 5.89 34.55
CA GLY A 89 5.48 7.13 34.03
C GLY A 89 6.18 6.93 32.69
N ILE A 90 6.94 5.85 32.51
CA ILE A 90 7.59 5.53 31.22
C ILE A 90 6.54 5.29 30.13
N LYS A 91 5.46 4.56 30.46
CA LYS A 91 4.32 4.35 29.56
C LYS A 91 3.67 5.68 29.18
N GLU A 92 3.54 6.63 30.10
CA GLU A 92 3.01 7.98 29.80
C GLU A 92 3.87 8.72 28.77
N LEU A 93 5.20 8.59 28.84
CA LEU A 93 6.10 9.25 27.89
C LEU A 93 5.95 8.75 26.44
N THR A 94 5.42 7.53 26.24
CA THR A 94 5.22 6.96 24.90
C THR A 94 4.09 7.61 24.10
N THR A 95 3.11 8.23 24.76
CA THR A 95 1.92 8.82 24.11
C THR A 95 2.14 10.26 23.64
N GLN A 96 3.29 10.85 23.98
CA GLN A 96 3.62 12.23 23.64
C GLN A 96 4.09 12.35 22.18
N LYS A 97 3.76 13.48 21.52
CA LYS A 97 4.12 13.80 20.12
C LYS A 97 5.64 13.74 19.82
N ILE A 98 6.50 13.65 20.83
CA ILE A 98 7.97 13.73 20.74
C ILE A 98 8.63 12.41 21.22
N ALA A 99 8.12 11.25 20.79
CA ALA A 99 8.70 9.94 21.15
C ALA A 99 10.13 9.68 20.60
N SER A 100 10.80 10.68 20.02
CA SER A 100 12.18 10.59 19.49
C SER A 100 13.22 10.38 20.59
N ASN A 101 13.04 10.95 21.78
CA ASN A 101 13.99 10.79 22.90
C ASN A 101 14.01 9.34 23.42
N LEU A 102 12.85 8.67 23.47
CA LEU A 102 12.77 7.24 23.82
C LEU A 102 13.53 6.37 22.81
N ARG A 103 13.43 6.67 21.51
CA ARG A 103 14.19 5.94 20.47
C ARG A 103 15.70 6.14 20.60
N ALA A 104 16.14 7.35 20.93
CA ALA A 104 17.55 7.65 21.13
C ALA A 104 18.16 6.92 22.33
N ASN A 105 17.35 6.59 23.34
CA ASN A 105 17.79 5.91 24.58
C ASN A 105 17.32 4.45 24.68
N ALA A 106 17.05 3.80 23.54
CA ALA A 106 16.47 2.46 23.50
C ALA A 106 17.27 1.42 24.31
N SER A 107 18.61 1.45 24.23
CA SER A 107 19.48 0.52 24.96
C SER A 107 19.28 0.58 26.47
N VAL A 108 19.35 1.79 27.04
CA VAL A 108 19.23 2.02 28.49
C VAL A 108 17.82 1.69 28.98
N ILE A 109 16.80 2.02 28.19
CA ILE A 109 15.41 1.68 28.51
C ILE A 109 15.24 0.16 28.58
N LEU A 110 15.73 -0.57 27.57
CA LEU A 110 15.61 -2.04 27.52
C LEU A 110 16.37 -2.72 28.67
N GLU A 111 17.56 -2.22 29.02
CA GLU A 111 18.35 -2.72 30.14
C GLU A 111 17.58 -2.68 31.48
N HIS A 112 16.81 -1.61 31.72
CA HIS A 112 16.03 -1.46 32.96
C HIS A 112 14.65 -2.11 32.87
N LEU A 113 14.05 -2.16 31.68
CA LEU A 113 12.69 -2.67 31.49
C LEU A 113 12.64 -4.21 31.46
N LEU A 114 13.55 -4.86 30.73
CA LEU A 114 13.49 -6.32 30.54
C LEU A 114 13.51 -7.11 31.86
N PRO A 115 14.32 -6.75 32.88
CA PRO A 115 14.25 -7.38 34.20
C PRO A 115 12.87 -7.25 34.88
N THR A 116 12.17 -6.12 34.69
CA THR A 116 10.85 -5.91 35.32
C THR A 116 9.73 -6.78 34.74
N LEU A 117 9.92 -7.34 33.55
CA LEU A 117 8.99 -8.36 33.02
C LEU A 117 9.02 -9.65 33.86
N GLN A 118 10.11 -9.87 34.60
CA GLN A 118 10.35 -11.03 35.46
C GLN A 118 10.35 -10.65 36.95
N ASP A 119 9.74 -9.52 37.29
CA ASP A 119 9.69 -9.05 38.66
C ASP A 119 8.99 -10.04 39.59
N GLU A 120 9.43 -10.14 40.85
CA GLU A 120 8.79 -11.00 41.86
C GLU A 120 7.33 -10.61 42.10
N GLU A 121 7.03 -9.31 42.06
CA GLU A 121 5.72 -8.76 42.40
C GLU A 121 4.80 -8.66 41.17
N ALA A 122 3.63 -9.31 41.25
CA ALA A 122 2.67 -9.36 40.15
C ALA A 122 2.19 -7.97 39.70
N ILE A 123 2.04 -7.03 40.64
CA ILE A 123 1.61 -5.65 40.35
C ILE A 123 2.62 -4.88 39.49
N VAL A 124 3.91 -5.23 39.58
CA VAL A 124 4.97 -4.61 38.77
C VAL A 124 4.97 -5.24 37.40
N ARG A 125 4.92 -6.58 37.32
CA ARG A 125 4.88 -7.31 36.04
C ARG A 125 3.71 -6.89 35.17
N GLU A 126 2.52 -6.73 35.74
CA GLU A 126 1.33 -6.31 34.99
C GLU A 126 1.55 -4.95 34.29
N VAL A 127 2.09 -3.96 35.01
CA VAL A 127 2.40 -2.64 34.45
C VAL A 127 3.60 -2.72 33.50
N ALA A 128 4.58 -3.59 33.76
CA ALA A 128 5.71 -3.82 32.88
C ALA A 128 5.27 -4.35 31.50
N VAL A 129 4.37 -5.33 31.44
CA VAL A 129 3.81 -5.85 30.17
C VAL A 129 3.06 -4.76 29.40
N GLN A 130 2.26 -3.94 30.09
CA GLN A 130 1.56 -2.83 29.44
C GLN A 130 2.53 -1.74 28.93
N THR A 131 3.61 -1.48 29.67
CA THR A 131 4.65 -0.52 29.29
C THR A 131 5.45 -1.05 28.11
N TRP A 132 5.76 -2.35 28.11
CA TRP A 132 6.40 -3.06 27.01
C TRP A 132 5.60 -2.95 25.71
N LYS A 133 4.30 -3.25 25.74
CA LYS A 133 3.40 -3.09 24.57
C LYS A 133 3.45 -1.67 23.99
N ALA A 134 3.40 -0.65 24.86
CA ALA A 134 3.44 0.75 24.43
C ALA A 134 4.81 1.14 23.83
N LEU A 135 5.91 0.66 24.43
CA LEU A 135 7.26 0.91 23.95
C LEU A 135 7.56 0.21 22.62
N LEU A 136 7.02 -0.98 22.38
CA LEU A 136 7.22 -1.71 21.11
C LEU A 136 6.79 -0.89 19.90
N VAL A 137 5.66 -0.19 19.99
CA VAL A 137 5.16 0.67 18.89
C VAL A 137 6.13 1.83 18.60
N VAL A 138 6.77 2.38 19.64
CA VAL A 138 7.72 3.49 19.51
C VAL A 138 9.08 3.00 19.02
N LEU A 139 9.57 1.89 19.56
CA LEU A 139 10.92 1.37 19.36
C LEU A 139 11.06 0.43 18.15
N ARG A 140 9.97 0.11 17.44
CA ARG A 140 9.95 -0.82 16.31
C ARG A 140 11.09 -0.61 15.29
N SER A 141 11.44 0.64 14.98
CA SER A 141 12.48 0.96 14.00
C SER A 141 13.92 0.87 14.53
N VAL A 142 14.12 0.68 15.83
CA VAL A 142 15.46 0.69 16.48
C VAL A 142 15.72 -0.54 17.37
N ILE A 143 14.72 -1.42 17.56
CA ILE A 143 14.81 -2.57 18.48
C ILE A 143 15.55 -3.79 17.90
N ALA A 144 15.70 -3.87 16.57
CA ALA A 144 16.35 -4.99 15.87
C ALA A 144 17.71 -5.44 16.48
N PRO A 145 18.65 -4.53 16.81
CA PRO A 145 19.95 -4.93 17.39
C PRO A 145 19.85 -5.60 18.77
N PHE A 146 18.72 -5.46 19.46
CA PHE A 146 18.48 -6.02 20.80
C PHE A 146 17.66 -7.31 20.77
N ALA A 147 17.36 -7.86 19.59
CA ALA A 147 16.52 -9.05 19.42
C ALA A 147 16.98 -10.26 20.26
N THR A 148 18.28 -10.57 20.20
CA THR A 148 18.89 -11.66 20.97
C THR A 148 18.77 -11.43 22.48
N LEU A 149 18.97 -10.18 22.95
CA LEU A 149 18.84 -9.82 24.36
C LEU A 149 17.40 -10.02 24.84
N VAL A 150 16.43 -9.45 24.13
CA VAL A 150 14.99 -9.56 24.44
C VAL A 150 14.58 -11.03 24.51
N THR A 151 14.99 -11.83 23.52
CA THR A 151 14.62 -13.25 23.47
C THR A 151 15.30 -14.07 24.54
N THR A 152 16.52 -13.70 24.96
CA THR A 152 17.19 -14.35 26.10
C THR A 152 16.43 -14.14 27.40
N TYR A 153 15.89 -12.94 27.64
CA TYR A 153 14.96 -12.71 28.75
C TYR A 153 13.69 -13.55 28.57
N PHE A 154 13.10 -13.64 27.38
CA PHE A 154 11.94 -14.53 27.20
C PHE A 154 12.25 -15.99 27.55
N CYS A 155 13.40 -16.52 27.13
CA CYS A 155 13.86 -17.84 27.53
C CYS A 155 13.96 -17.99 29.05
N SER A 156 14.61 -17.04 29.75
CA SER A 156 14.73 -17.11 31.22
C SER A 156 13.36 -17.06 31.91
N GLY A 157 12.45 -16.20 31.42
CA GLY A 157 11.12 -16.01 31.97
C GLY A 157 10.21 -17.23 31.79
N LEU A 158 10.31 -17.94 30.66
CA LEU A 158 9.57 -19.18 30.43
C LEU A 158 10.05 -20.33 31.32
N THR A 159 11.33 -20.33 31.70
CA THR A 159 11.91 -21.33 32.63
C THR A 159 11.84 -20.91 34.10
N HIS A 160 11.26 -19.75 34.40
CA HIS A 160 11.22 -19.21 35.76
C HIS A 160 10.43 -20.11 36.72
N LEU A 161 10.84 -20.21 38.00
CA LEU A 161 10.21 -21.09 38.99
C LEU A 161 8.73 -20.73 39.25
N GLN A 162 8.42 -19.44 39.29
CA GLN A 162 7.06 -18.95 39.53
C GLN A 162 6.18 -19.04 38.28
N VAL A 163 5.02 -19.70 38.42
CA VAL A 163 3.99 -19.83 37.36
C VAL A 163 3.53 -18.47 36.84
N GLY A 164 3.35 -17.49 37.74
CA GLY A 164 2.90 -16.14 37.36
C GLY A 164 3.87 -15.43 36.43
N VAL A 165 5.18 -15.53 36.70
CA VAL A 165 6.23 -14.97 35.82
C VAL A 165 6.22 -15.65 34.44
N ARG A 166 6.06 -16.97 34.39
CA ARG A 166 5.94 -17.70 33.10
C ARG A 166 4.72 -17.22 32.31
N GLN A 167 3.57 -17.04 32.96
CA GLN A 167 2.35 -16.53 32.33
C GLN A 167 2.52 -15.09 31.80
N ASP A 168 3.14 -14.20 32.58
CA ASP A 168 3.37 -12.82 32.14
C ASP A 168 4.46 -12.71 31.06
N THR A 169 5.43 -13.64 31.06
CA THR A 169 6.40 -13.79 29.96
C THR A 169 5.71 -14.20 28.66
N LEU A 170 4.78 -15.16 28.71
CA LEU A 170 3.97 -15.54 27.55
C LEU A 170 3.17 -14.35 27.00
N LYS A 171 2.56 -13.53 27.88
CA LYS A 171 1.89 -12.29 27.47
C LYS A 171 2.88 -11.34 26.78
N SER A 172 4.07 -11.15 27.34
CA SER A 172 5.12 -10.28 26.79
C SER A 172 5.58 -10.70 25.39
N ILE A 173 5.74 -12.00 25.16
CA ILE A 173 6.06 -12.58 23.84
C ILE A 173 4.89 -12.35 22.88
N GLY A 174 3.66 -12.58 23.34
CA GLY A 174 2.44 -12.33 22.55
C GLY A 174 2.34 -10.89 22.07
N GLU A 175 2.60 -9.91 22.96
CA GLU A 175 2.59 -8.48 22.61
C GLU A 175 3.71 -8.12 21.61
N LEU A 176 4.87 -8.77 21.70
CA LEU A 176 5.93 -8.61 20.71
C LEU A 176 5.49 -9.13 19.33
N LEU A 177 4.91 -10.33 19.27
CA LEU A 177 4.43 -10.94 18.03
C LEU A 177 3.31 -10.13 17.37
N ASP A 178 2.48 -9.44 18.14
CA ASP A 178 1.39 -8.61 17.63
C ASP A 178 1.91 -7.27 17.03
N VAL A 179 3.05 -6.74 17.48
CA VAL A 179 3.58 -5.42 17.08
C VAL A 179 4.78 -5.51 16.13
N ALA A 180 5.74 -6.39 16.42
CA ALA A 180 7.01 -6.52 15.71
C ALA A 180 7.43 -8.00 15.55
N PRO A 181 6.64 -8.83 14.84
CA PRO A 181 6.95 -10.25 14.61
C PRO A 181 8.26 -10.47 13.85
N GLU A 182 8.68 -9.49 13.02
CA GLU A 182 9.94 -9.49 12.30
C GLU A 182 11.16 -9.70 13.21
N LEU A 183 11.08 -9.25 14.48
CA LEU A 183 12.20 -9.35 15.42
C LEU A 183 12.58 -10.82 15.66
N LEU A 184 11.60 -11.68 15.91
CA LEU A 184 11.84 -13.12 16.14
C LEU A 184 12.09 -13.90 14.85
N ARG A 185 11.57 -13.41 13.71
CA ARG A 185 11.71 -14.06 12.40
C ARG A 185 13.10 -13.85 11.81
N GLU A 186 13.63 -12.63 11.87
CA GLU A 186 14.82 -12.22 11.11
C GLU A 186 16.02 -11.88 12.01
N ASP A 187 15.80 -11.24 13.17
CA ASP A 187 16.89 -10.58 13.92
C ASP A 187 17.50 -11.39 15.10
N VAL A 188 16.79 -12.38 15.67
CA VAL A 188 17.19 -13.05 16.93
C VAL A 188 18.43 -13.94 16.84
N GLY A 189 18.73 -14.48 15.65
CA GLY A 189 19.70 -15.55 15.45
C GLY A 189 19.10 -16.95 15.68
N GLN A 190 19.57 -17.94 14.91
CA GLN A 190 18.97 -19.27 14.84
C GLN A 190 19.02 -20.03 16.18
N ASP A 191 20.14 -19.96 16.91
CA ASP A 191 20.35 -20.72 18.16
C ASP A 191 19.41 -20.27 19.29
N VAL A 192 19.18 -18.97 19.41
CA VAL A 192 18.33 -18.40 20.47
C VAL A 192 16.86 -18.64 20.16
N LEU A 193 16.47 -18.57 18.88
CA LEU A 193 15.14 -18.98 18.44
C LEU A 193 14.88 -20.47 18.68
N ALA A 194 15.85 -21.33 18.37
CA ALA A 194 15.80 -22.75 18.66
C ALA A 194 15.57 -23.02 20.16
N ARG A 195 16.30 -22.33 21.04
CA ARG A 195 16.13 -22.43 22.50
C ARG A 195 14.75 -21.95 22.96
N LEU A 196 14.23 -20.88 22.37
CA LEU A 196 12.89 -20.39 22.68
C LEU A 196 11.83 -21.47 22.37
N LEU A 197 11.95 -22.13 21.21
CA LEU A 197 11.05 -23.21 20.80
C LEU A 197 11.16 -24.44 21.70
N GLU A 198 12.37 -24.79 22.17
CA GLU A 198 12.56 -25.83 23.19
C GLU A 198 11.85 -25.48 24.50
N ASN A 199 11.95 -24.23 24.97
CA ASN A 199 11.24 -23.78 26.16
C ASN A 199 9.72 -23.89 26.00
N PHE A 200 9.18 -23.56 24.82
CA PHE A 200 7.76 -23.77 24.53
C PHE A 200 7.40 -25.27 24.55
N ARG A 201 8.21 -26.12 23.92
CA ARG A 201 8.03 -27.57 23.95
C ARG A 201 7.95 -28.10 25.37
N ASP A 202 8.92 -27.74 26.21
CA ASP A 202 9.00 -28.24 27.58
C ASP A 202 7.86 -27.71 28.44
N LEU A 203 7.47 -26.45 28.25
CA LEU A 203 6.34 -25.84 28.95
C LEU A 203 5.01 -26.51 28.60
N ILE A 204 4.86 -26.95 27.35
CA ILE A 204 3.68 -27.69 26.87
C ILE A 204 3.75 -29.16 27.28
N CYS A 205 4.92 -29.78 27.31
CA CYS A 205 5.11 -31.16 27.74
C CYS A 205 4.93 -31.33 29.26
N ALA A 206 5.15 -30.27 30.05
CA ALA A 206 5.10 -30.30 31.50
C ALA A 206 3.68 -30.61 32.03
N ALA A 207 3.36 -31.90 32.17
CA ALA A 207 2.20 -32.39 32.92
C ALA A 207 2.35 -32.22 34.45
N GLN A 208 3.52 -31.75 34.92
CA GLN A 208 3.89 -31.66 36.33
C GLN A 208 4.24 -30.23 36.73
N THR A 209 3.55 -29.73 37.75
CA THR A 209 4.09 -28.70 38.63
C THR A 209 4.35 -29.38 39.97
N GLN A 210 5.63 -29.53 40.36
CA GLN A 210 6.06 -30.06 41.66
C GLN A 210 5.68 -31.52 41.99
N GLY A 211 6.04 -32.49 41.14
CA GLY A 211 6.08 -33.92 41.52
C GLY A 211 4.74 -34.62 41.77
N ILE A 212 3.61 -33.91 41.70
CA ILE A 212 2.27 -34.48 41.76
C ILE A 212 1.75 -34.63 40.33
N LYS A 213 1.46 -35.87 39.91
CA LYS A 213 0.73 -36.14 38.66
C LYS A 213 -0.69 -35.58 38.80
N MET A 214 -0.91 -34.34 38.39
CA MET A 214 -2.26 -33.83 38.17
C MET A 214 -2.82 -34.51 36.93
N LYS A 215 -3.95 -35.22 37.06
CA LYS A 215 -4.74 -35.60 35.89
C LYS A 215 -5.35 -34.30 35.34
N ASN A 216 -4.99 -33.93 34.12
CA ASN A 216 -5.54 -32.78 33.42
C ASN A 216 -6.95 -33.13 32.92
N THR A 217 -7.94 -33.14 33.82
CA THR A 217 -9.32 -33.38 33.40
C THR A 217 -9.95 -32.07 32.93
N TYR A 218 -10.28 -32.01 31.63
CA TYR A 218 -10.91 -30.85 30.97
C TYR A 218 -12.27 -30.46 31.57
N ASP A 219 -12.91 -31.35 32.34
CA ASP A 219 -14.18 -31.16 33.03
C ASP A 219 -14.22 -29.92 33.93
N VAL A 220 -13.07 -29.43 34.41
CA VAL A 220 -13.01 -28.24 35.28
C VAL A 220 -13.38 -26.95 34.54
N LEU A 221 -13.26 -26.90 33.21
CA LEU A 221 -13.63 -25.73 32.40
C LEU A 221 -15.14 -25.66 32.08
N GLN A 222 -15.88 -26.76 32.21
CA GLN A 222 -17.32 -26.81 31.89
C GLN A 222 -18.19 -26.03 32.89
N THR A 223 -17.72 -25.80 34.12
CA THR A 223 -18.55 -25.26 35.22
C THR A 223 -18.67 -23.73 35.27
N THR A 224 -17.99 -22.98 34.40
CA THR A 224 -17.93 -21.51 34.49
C THR A 224 -19.06 -20.77 33.76
N VAL A 225 -19.85 -21.44 32.91
CA VAL A 225 -20.85 -20.78 32.05
C VAL A 225 -22.30 -20.94 32.56
N ALA A 226 -22.54 -21.85 33.49
CA ALA A 226 -23.88 -22.11 34.04
C ALA A 226 -24.09 -21.42 35.40
N THR A 227 -24.09 -20.08 35.46
CA THR A 227 -24.74 -19.30 36.55
C THR A 227 -24.77 -17.80 36.22
N CYS A 228 -25.76 -17.38 35.42
CA CYS A 228 -26.22 -15.98 35.37
C CYS A 228 -27.66 -15.91 34.84
N LYS A 229 -28.61 -16.60 35.50
CA LYS A 229 -30.04 -16.27 35.43
C LYS A 229 -30.71 -16.60 36.76
N LYS A 230 -31.10 -15.59 37.53
CA LYS A 230 -32.38 -15.58 38.27
C LYS A 230 -32.73 -14.17 38.73
N GLY A 231 -33.92 -13.73 38.31
CA GLY A 231 -34.65 -12.61 38.89
C GLY A 231 -35.22 -12.97 40.27
N GLU A 232 -35.65 -11.91 40.93
CA GLU A 232 -36.09 -11.77 42.31
C GLU A 232 -37.27 -12.67 42.73
N SER A 233 -37.28 -13.15 44.00
CA SER A 233 -38.27 -12.72 45.02
C SER A 233 -38.06 -13.41 46.40
N LYS A 234 -38.09 -12.57 47.44
CA LYS A 234 -38.40 -12.65 48.90
C LYS A 234 -38.39 -13.96 49.73
N ARG A 235 -37.72 -13.82 50.90
CA ARG A 235 -37.95 -14.31 52.32
C ARG A 235 -38.31 -15.79 52.53
N ASP A 236 -37.66 -16.57 53.40
CA ASP A 236 -37.56 -16.35 54.85
C ASP A 236 -36.47 -17.21 55.55
N SER A 237 -36.24 -16.90 56.82
CA SER A 237 -35.23 -17.37 57.79
C SER A 237 -34.98 -18.89 57.97
N ARG A 238 -33.72 -19.30 58.19
CA ARG A 238 -33.18 -19.83 59.48
C ARG A 238 -31.74 -20.36 59.36
N LYS A 239 -30.97 -20.12 60.42
CA LYS A 239 -29.55 -20.45 60.62
C LYS A 239 -29.28 -21.96 60.57
N THR A 240 -28.28 -22.38 59.81
CA THR A 240 -27.44 -23.54 60.17
C THR A 240 -26.02 -23.32 59.63
N LYS A 241 -25.02 -23.34 60.53
CA LYS A 241 -23.59 -23.25 60.22
C LYS A 241 -23.16 -24.49 59.42
N GLN A 242 -22.69 -24.31 58.19
CA GLN A 242 -21.83 -25.29 57.51
C GLN A 242 -20.70 -24.57 56.79
N ASN A 243 -19.47 -25.06 57.01
CA ASN A 243 -18.21 -24.61 56.43
C ASN A 243 -18.31 -24.42 54.91
N THR A 244 -18.06 -23.19 54.45
CA THR A 244 -17.86 -22.87 53.04
C THR A 244 -16.51 -23.41 52.58
N LYS A 245 -16.53 -24.60 51.98
CA LYS A 245 -15.47 -25.10 51.11
C LYS A 245 -15.51 -24.26 49.82
N SER A 246 -14.51 -23.39 49.63
CA SER A 246 -14.36 -22.60 48.41
C SER A 246 -14.19 -23.51 47.19
N SER A 247 -14.97 -23.25 46.14
CA SER A 247 -14.87 -23.89 44.82
C SER A 247 -13.48 -23.63 44.20
N LYS A 248 -12.80 -24.70 43.79
CA LYS A 248 -11.45 -24.66 43.21
C LYS A 248 -11.50 -24.15 41.77
N ALA A 249 -10.70 -23.10 41.50
CA ALA A 249 -10.34 -22.63 40.17
C ALA A 249 -9.66 -23.73 39.34
N PRO A 250 -9.70 -23.66 37.99
CA PRO A 250 -8.98 -24.58 37.12
C PRO A 250 -7.50 -24.68 37.51
N SER A 251 -6.95 -25.89 37.43
CA SER A 251 -5.53 -26.16 37.66
C SER A 251 -4.67 -25.17 36.84
N GLY A 252 -3.89 -24.33 37.52
CA GLY A 252 -3.04 -23.32 36.88
C GLY A 252 -2.02 -23.90 35.89
N ALA A 253 -1.75 -25.21 35.95
CA ALA A 253 -0.87 -25.91 35.02
C ALA A 253 -1.49 -26.04 33.61
N LEU A 254 -2.77 -26.43 33.52
CA LEU A 254 -3.46 -26.58 32.24
C LEU A 254 -3.63 -25.23 31.54
N ALA A 255 -4.03 -24.20 32.28
CA ALA A 255 -4.18 -22.84 31.76
C ALA A 255 -2.85 -22.30 31.19
N LEU A 256 -1.73 -22.63 31.82
CA LEU A 256 -0.40 -22.22 31.35
C LEU A 256 0.04 -23.00 30.11
N ARG A 257 -0.24 -24.31 29.99
CA ARG A 257 0.02 -25.10 28.77
C ARG A 257 -0.72 -24.52 27.56
N PHE A 258 -1.99 -24.15 27.73
CA PHE A 258 -2.77 -23.56 26.63
C PHE A 258 -2.38 -22.11 26.31
N ALA A 259 -2.04 -21.31 27.33
CA ALA A 259 -1.45 -19.99 27.08
C ALA A 259 -0.14 -20.11 26.29
N ALA A 260 0.70 -21.10 26.60
CA ALA A 260 1.91 -21.40 25.86
C ALA A 260 1.61 -21.82 24.42
N LEU A 261 0.66 -22.74 24.22
CA LEU A 261 0.23 -23.19 22.90
C LEU A 261 -0.28 -22.03 22.04
N LYS A 262 -1.09 -21.13 22.59
CA LYS A 262 -1.62 -19.96 21.87
C LYS A 262 -0.51 -19.01 21.40
N VAL A 263 0.50 -18.77 22.23
CA VAL A 263 1.64 -17.91 21.86
C VAL A 263 2.57 -18.64 20.88
N LEU A 264 2.80 -19.94 21.07
CA LEU A 264 3.55 -20.78 20.14
C LEU A 264 2.91 -20.79 18.76
N HIS A 265 1.59 -20.90 18.67
CA HIS A 265 0.86 -20.83 17.42
C HIS A 265 1.13 -19.51 16.68
N LYS A 266 1.04 -18.37 17.36
CA LYS A 266 1.40 -17.05 16.78
C LYS A 266 2.84 -17.00 16.30
N LEU A 267 3.78 -17.56 17.07
CA LEU A 267 5.20 -17.62 16.71
C LEU A 267 5.41 -18.48 15.46
N LEU A 268 4.82 -19.66 15.38
CA LEU A 268 4.95 -20.55 14.22
C LEU A 268 4.34 -19.93 12.97
N LEU A 269 3.17 -19.28 13.07
CA LEU A 269 2.58 -18.54 11.96
C LEU A 269 3.51 -17.43 11.48
N SER A 270 4.09 -16.66 12.40
CA SER A 270 5.02 -15.59 12.01
C SER A 270 6.27 -16.15 11.35
N LEU A 271 6.80 -17.32 11.75
CA LEU A 271 7.93 -17.95 11.06
C LEU A 271 7.59 -18.50 9.67
N SER A 272 6.31 -18.81 9.41
CA SER A 272 5.85 -19.41 8.15
C SER A 272 5.57 -18.40 7.02
N GLU A 273 5.42 -17.12 7.34
CA GLU A 273 5.20 -16.08 6.33
C GLU A 273 6.48 -15.84 5.53
N SER A 274 6.46 -16.23 4.25
CA SER A 274 7.54 -15.94 3.29
C SER A 274 7.83 -14.43 3.27
N PRO A 275 9.11 -14.00 3.22
CA PRO A 275 9.45 -12.61 3.04
C PRO A 275 8.82 -12.15 1.72
N SER A 276 7.75 -11.36 1.83
CA SER A 276 7.20 -10.64 0.70
C SER A 276 8.35 -9.84 0.11
N GLN A 277 8.65 -10.05 -1.18
CA GLN A 277 9.69 -9.33 -1.91
C GLN A 277 9.39 -7.82 -1.93
N LYS A 278 9.59 -7.14 -0.81
CA LYS A 278 9.93 -5.73 -0.81
C LYS A 278 11.39 -5.71 -1.22
N LYS A 279 11.64 -5.49 -2.52
CA LYS A 279 12.89 -4.84 -2.93
C LYS A 279 12.89 -3.49 -2.22
N THR A 280 13.47 -3.46 -1.03
CA THR A 280 13.82 -2.22 -0.34
C THR A 280 14.84 -1.54 -1.24
N VAL A 281 14.36 -0.52 -1.95
CA VAL A 281 15.17 0.62 -2.36
C VAL A 281 16.00 1.00 -1.13
N THR A 282 17.31 0.94 -1.29
CA THR A 282 18.33 1.42 -0.37
C THR A 282 17.84 2.63 0.42
N ALA A 283 17.77 2.51 1.74
CA ALA A 283 17.48 3.62 2.62
C ALA A 283 18.52 4.73 2.40
N PRO A 284 18.13 5.99 2.14
CA PRO A 284 19.04 7.09 2.34
C PRO A 284 19.27 7.23 3.84
N SER A 285 20.54 7.26 4.23
CA SER A 285 21.02 7.60 5.56
C SER A 285 20.16 8.69 6.20
N ALA A 286 19.45 8.34 7.27
CA ALA A 286 18.70 9.30 8.08
C ALA A 286 19.70 10.22 8.78
N ARG A 287 19.93 11.40 8.21
CA ARG A 287 20.53 12.53 8.92
C ARG A 287 19.56 12.99 10.00
N VAL A 288 19.87 12.68 11.26
CA VAL A 288 19.18 13.25 12.41
C VAL A 288 19.65 14.70 12.57
N PRO A 289 18.75 15.71 12.56
CA PRO A 289 19.12 17.07 12.89
C PRO A 289 19.45 17.14 14.38
N MET A 290 20.71 17.46 14.71
CA MET A 290 21.12 17.73 16.08
C MET A 290 20.42 18.99 16.60
N THR A 291 19.38 18.82 17.40
CA THR A 291 18.92 19.84 18.33
C THR A 291 19.58 19.61 19.69
N LYS A 292 20.16 20.69 20.22
CA LYS A 292 21.00 20.75 21.42
C LYS A 292 20.22 20.37 22.70
N THR A 293 20.23 19.09 23.08
CA THR A 293 20.18 18.67 24.49
C THR A 293 20.68 17.22 24.61
N LEU A 294 22.00 17.05 24.53
CA LEU A 294 22.65 15.77 24.84
C LEU A 294 22.72 15.62 26.37
N LEU A 295 21.93 14.70 26.93
CA LEU A 295 22.28 14.09 28.21
C LEU A 295 23.47 13.15 27.94
N LEU A 296 24.67 13.61 28.28
CA LEU A 296 25.87 12.79 28.36
C LEU A 296 25.71 11.80 29.51
N PHE A 297 25.15 10.63 29.22
CA PHE A 297 25.44 9.46 30.05
C PHE A 297 26.86 8.99 29.71
N PRO A 298 27.72 8.69 30.71
CA PRO A 298 28.98 8.02 30.44
C PRO A 298 28.66 6.67 29.81
N SER A 299 29.42 6.29 28.77
CA SER A 299 29.25 5.01 28.08
C SER A 299 29.08 3.87 29.09
N PRO A 300 28.04 3.05 28.99
CA PRO A 300 28.01 1.82 29.77
C PRO A 300 29.19 0.99 29.30
N HIS A 301 30.15 0.78 30.19
CA HIS A 301 31.00 -0.38 30.08
C HIS A 301 30.02 -1.55 30.18
N PHE A 302 29.94 -2.37 29.13
CA PHE A 302 29.26 -3.65 29.22
C PHE A 302 29.97 -4.48 30.30
N VAL A 303 29.57 -4.29 31.56
CA VAL A 303 29.85 -5.24 32.61
C VAL A 303 28.90 -6.38 32.32
N THR A 304 29.43 -7.40 31.62
CA THR A 304 28.92 -8.76 31.67
C THR A 304 28.91 -9.17 33.14
N THR A 305 27.85 -8.82 33.86
CA THR A 305 27.68 -9.22 35.25
C THR A 305 27.30 -10.69 35.20
N ASN A 306 28.31 -11.54 35.28
CA ASN A 306 28.23 -12.99 35.55
C ASN A 306 27.65 -13.24 36.96
N LEU A 307 26.46 -12.72 37.25
CA LEU A 307 25.67 -13.08 38.43
C LEU A 307 24.45 -13.86 37.96
N TYR A 308 24.69 -15.07 37.48
CA TYR A 308 23.94 -16.31 37.70
C TYR A 308 24.73 -17.44 37.02
N ALA A 309 26.03 -17.51 37.32
CA ALA A 309 26.83 -18.71 37.09
C ALA A 309 26.45 -19.71 38.20
N GLY A 310 25.42 -20.51 37.93
CA GLY A 310 24.86 -21.44 38.91
C GLY A 310 23.73 -22.31 38.38
N ALA A 311 23.73 -22.64 37.09
CA ALA A 311 23.01 -23.79 36.56
C ALA A 311 23.96 -24.51 35.62
N SER A 312 24.35 -25.73 36.01
CA SER A 312 25.38 -26.55 35.41
C SER A 312 25.25 -26.66 33.89
N ILE A 313 26.13 -25.97 33.17
CA ILE A 313 26.45 -26.30 31.78
C ILE A 313 27.40 -27.51 31.85
N THR A 314 26.84 -28.72 31.84
CA THR A 314 27.62 -29.90 31.45
C THR A 314 27.72 -29.88 29.93
N SER A 315 28.75 -29.20 29.41
CA SER A 315 29.15 -29.31 28.01
C SER A 315 29.85 -30.66 27.81
N SER A 316 29.11 -31.68 27.39
CA SER A 316 29.74 -32.80 26.68
C SER A 316 30.10 -32.33 25.28
N SER A 317 31.41 -32.24 25.03
CA SER A 317 32.02 -32.07 23.73
C SER A 317 31.58 -33.18 22.78
N GLY A 318 30.96 -32.81 21.67
CA GLY A 318 30.66 -33.69 20.54
C GLY A 318 30.04 -32.89 19.41
N ASP A 319 30.72 -32.86 18.27
CA ASP A 319 30.29 -32.25 17.01
C ASP A 319 28.79 -32.42 16.75
N LYS A 320 28.05 -31.31 16.71
CA LYS A 320 26.71 -31.27 16.13
C LYS A 320 26.62 -30.06 15.23
N ALA A 321 26.55 -30.34 13.93
CA ALA A 321 26.20 -29.41 12.88
C ALA A 321 25.06 -28.47 13.34
N ASN A 322 25.18 -27.18 13.00
CA ASN A 322 24.21 -26.12 13.29
C ASN A 322 22.78 -26.58 12.94
N ALA A 323 22.04 -27.06 13.94
CA ALA A 323 20.67 -27.51 13.76
C ALA A 323 19.81 -26.30 13.42
N THR A 324 19.14 -26.35 12.27
CA THR A 324 18.24 -25.28 11.86
C THR A 324 17.06 -25.22 12.84
N TRP A 325 16.42 -24.05 13.00
CA TRP A 325 15.23 -23.93 13.86
C TRP A 325 14.14 -24.96 13.46
N GLN A 326 14.09 -25.35 12.19
CA GLN A 326 13.20 -26.37 11.63
C GLN A 326 13.39 -27.74 12.30
N ASP A 327 14.64 -28.16 12.58
CA ASP A 327 14.95 -29.43 13.25
C ASP A 327 14.41 -29.46 14.68
N LYS A 328 14.47 -28.32 15.38
CA LYS A 328 13.94 -28.19 16.75
C LYS A 328 12.42 -28.16 16.78
N VAL A 329 11.78 -27.56 15.77
CA VAL A 329 10.32 -27.56 15.63
C VAL A 329 9.78 -28.99 15.42
N ARG A 330 10.55 -29.94 14.85
CA ARG A 330 10.15 -31.36 14.74
C ARG A 330 9.86 -31.99 16.11
N LEU A 331 10.60 -31.59 17.15
CA LEU A 331 10.45 -32.11 18.51
C LEU A 331 9.14 -31.67 19.19
N LEU A 332 8.39 -30.73 18.59
CA LEU A 332 7.05 -30.34 19.05
C LEU A 332 5.99 -31.37 18.66
N LEU A 333 6.16 -32.13 17.57
CA LEU A 333 5.13 -33.05 17.07
C LEU A 333 4.68 -34.10 18.09
N PRO A 334 5.59 -34.81 18.81
CA PRO A 334 5.16 -35.78 19.82
C PRO A 334 4.36 -35.14 20.95
N VAL A 335 4.78 -33.95 21.40
CA VAL A 335 4.12 -33.21 22.48
C VAL A 335 2.73 -32.73 22.07
N LEU A 336 2.57 -32.30 20.81
CA LEU A 336 1.28 -31.92 20.24
C LEU A 336 0.35 -33.12 20.05
N LEU A 337 0.89 -34.29 19.69
CA LEU A 337 0.12 -35.53 19.62
C LEU A 337 -0.40 -35.96 20.99
N GLU A 338 0.45 -35.93 22.03
CA GLU A 338 0.03 -36.24 23.41
C GLU A 338 -1.07 -35.29 23.89
N LEU A 339 -0.91 -33.99 23.63
CA LEU A 339 -1.95 -33.00 23.93
C LEU A 339 -3.26 -33.26 23.20
N TRP A 340 -3.20 -33.68 21.93
CA TRP A 340 -4.39 -34.01 21.15
C TRP A 340 -5.13 -35.19 21.76
N LEU A 341 -4.41 -36.26 22.12
CA LEU A 341 -4.98 -37.43 22.78
C LEU A 341 -5.59 -37.05 24.14
N GLU A 342 -4.93 -36.20 24.94
CA GLU A 342 -5.51 -35.64 26.19
C GLU A 342 -6.83 -34.89 25.95
N CYS A 343 -7.02 -34.24 24.79
CA CYS A 343 -8.24 -33.49 24.48
C CYS A 343 -9.40 -34.40 24.05
N ILE A 344 -9.13 -35.52 23.37
CA ILE A 344 -10.15 -36.43 22.82
C ILE A 344 -10.75 -37.38 23.88
N GLU A 345 -10.09 -37.60 25.02
CA GLU A 345 -10.59 -38.51 26.07
C GLU A 345 -11.99 -38.14 26.62
N GLY A 346 -12.52 -36.94 26.35
CA GLY A 346 -13.90 -36.53 26.64
C GLY A 346 -14.78 -36.50 25.38
N GLY A 347 -15.98 -37.09 25.42
CA GLY A 347 -16.88 -37.18 24.26
C GLY A 347 -17.14 -35.85 23.53
N THR A 348 -17.23 -35.91 22.20
CA THR A 348 -17.27 -34.76 21.27
C THR A 348 -18.57 -33.95 21.28
N ASP A 349 -19.65 -34.46 21.90
CA ASP A 349 -20.99 -33.91 21.74
C ASP A 349 -21.25 -32.60 22.51
N ASN A 350 -20.44 -32.26 23.53
CA ASN A 350 -20.61 -31.06 24.38
C ASN A 350 -19.32 -30.26 24.62
N LEU A 351 -18.51 -30.03 23.57
CA LEU A 351 -17.28 -29.24 23.70
C LEU A 351 -17.57 -27.73 23.81
N SER A 352 -16.91 -27.06 24.76
CA SER A 352 -16.92 -25.60 24.91
C SER A 352 -16.11 -24.92 23.81
N ASP A 353 -16.43 -23.66 23.50
CA ASP A 353 -15.74 -22.92 22.42
C ASP A 353 -14.24 -22.74 22.71
N ILE A 354 -13.86 -22.60 23.98
CA ILE A 354 -12.45 -22.52 24.43
C ILE A 354 -11.73 -23.86 24.16
N HIS A 355 -12.39 -24.99 24.40
CA HIS A 355 -11.80 -26.30 24.13
C HIS A 355 -11.58 -26.51 22.63
N LEU A 356 -12.52 -26.09 21.79
CA LEU A 356 -12.35 -26.11 20.34
C LEU A 356 -11.22 -25.21 19.85
N GLU A 357 -11.08 -24.01 20.41
CA GLU A 357 -9.96 -23.09 20.10
C GLU A 357 -8.61 -23.76 20.42
N HIS A 358 -8.50 -24.45 21.55
CA HIS A 358 -7.29 -25.17 21.92
C HIS A 358 -6.97 -26.34 20.98
N MET A 359 -7.97 -27.17 20.67
CA MET A 359 -7.80 -28.25 19.70
C MET A 359 -7.37 -27.70 18.33
N GLN A 360 -7.93 -26.56 17.91
CA GLN A 360 -7.59 -25.93 16.64
C GLN A 360 -6.12 -25.48 16.65
N TYR A 361 -5.63 -24.88 17.73
CA TYR A 361 -4.22 -24.51 17.86
C TYR A 361 -3.27 -25.70 17.78
N ILE A 362 -3.65 -26.87 18.30
CA ILE A 362 -2.83 -28.09 18.16
C ILE A 362 -2.68 -28.43 16.68
N VAL A 363 -3.79 -28.49 15.94
CA VAL A 363 -3.79 -28.83 14.51
C VAL A 363 -3.07 -27.79 13.66
N GLU A 364 -3.25 -26.49 13.95
CA GLU A 364 -2.56 -25.42 13.23
C GLU A 364 -1.05 -25.46 13.48
N CYS A 365 -0.62 -25.70 14.73
CA CYS A 365 0.79 -25.89 15.05
C CYS A 365 1.39 -27.11 14.31
N THR A 366 0.71 -28.26 14.31
CA THR A 366 1.19 -29.46 13.59
C THR A 366 1.25 -29.23 12.09
N ALA A 367 0.27 -28.54 11.50
CA ALA A 367 0.27 -28.17 10.09
C ALA A 367 1.48 -27.30 9.72
N VAL A 368 1.79 -26.28 10.53
CA VAL A 368 2.95 -25.41 10.29
C VAL A 368 4.27 -26.17 10.44
N VAL A 369 4.40 -27.02 11.47
CA VAL A 369 5.60 -27.84 11.68
C VAL A 369 5.85 -28.77 10.48
N VAL A 370 4.81 -29.46 10.01
CA VAL A 370 4.92 -30.34 8.83
C VAL A 370 5.28 -29.53 7.59
N ALA A 371 4.58 -28.42 7.33
CA ALA A 371 4.85 -27.56 6.18
C ALA A 371 6.29 -27.04 6.14
N ALA A 372 6.84 -26.57 7.27
CA ALA A 372 8.20 -26.04 7.37
C ALA A 372 9.29 -27.08 7.03
N ASN A 373 8.99 -28.37 7.18
CA ASN A 373 9.89 -29.49 6.95
C ASN A 373 9.65 -30.20 5.60
N THR A 374 8.68 -29.77 4.79
CA THR A 374 8.37 -30.41 3.48
C THR A 374 9.49 -30.29 2.45
N ASN A 375 10.28 -29.20 2.46
CA ASN A 375 11.29 -28.92 1.42
C ASN A 375 12.70 -29.46 1.74
N GLN A 376 12.96 -29.89 2.98
CA GLN A 376 14.31 -30.26 3.45
C GLN A 376 14.62 -31.77 3.38
N LEU A 377 13.67 -32.60 2.95
CA LEU A 377 13.86 -34.05 2.86
C LEU A 377 14.67 -34.49 1.62
N HIS A 378 15.37 -33.58 0.94
CA HIS A 378 15.96 -33.87 -0.37
C HIS A 378 17.42 -34.37 -0.36
N ASP A 379 18.15 -34.34 0.77
CA ASP A 379 19.60 -34.60 0.75
C ASP A 379 20.09 -35.88 1.46
N ASP A 380 19.29 -36.56 2.28
CA ASP A 380 19.77 -37.74 3.05
C ASP A 380 19.11 -39.05 2.61
N ALA A 381 19.45 -39.53 1.41
CA ALA A 381 18.93 -40.79 0.85
C ALA A 381 19.49 -42.06 1.54
N ASP A 382 20.51 -41.96 2.40
CA ASP A 382 21.27 -43.14 2.85
C ASP A 382 21.12 -43.53 4.34
N ASN A 383 20.39 -42.78 5.17
CA ASN A 383 20.19 -43.17 6.57
C ASN A 383 18.89 -43.98 6.76
N MET A 384 18.98 -45.25 6.37
CA MET A 384 17.99 -46.32 6.52
C MET A 384 17.69 -46.69 7.99
N LYS A 385 17.03 -45.77 8.72
CA LYS A 385 16.16 -46.03 9.89
C LYS A 385 15.10 -44.92 9.97
N GLN A 386 14.04 -45.02 9.16
CA GLN A 386 12.74 -44.34 9.30
C GLN A 386 12.72 -43.23 10.36
N ASP A 387 13.02 -42.00 9.95
CA ASP A 387 13.08 -40.84 10.84
C ASP A 387 11.90 -40.83 11.80
N GLU A 388 12.15 -40.70 13.10
CA GLU A 388 11.14 -40.54 14.16
C GLU A 388 10.08 -39.49 13.77
N PHE A 389 10.50 -38.48 13.02
CA PHE A 389 9.65 -37.48 12.38
C PHE A 389 8.59 -38.08 11.43
N THR A 390 8.98 -38.96 10.50
CA THR A 390 8.04 -39.60 9.56
C THR A 390 7.04 -40.52 10.28
N GLN A 391 7.50 -41.26 11.30
CA GLN A 391 6.64 -42.12 12.12
C GLN A 391 5.62 -41.32 12.94
N THR A 392 6.05 -40.20 13.55
CA THR A 392 5.16 -39.32 14.32
C THR A 392 4.13 -38.62 13.42
N VAL A 393 4.53 -38.20 12.22
CA VAL A 393 3.60 -37.65 11.21
C VAL A 393 2.58 -38.69 10.74
N LEU A 394 2.98 -39.95 10.57
CA LEU A 394 2.04 -41.04 10.24
C LEU A 394 1.01 -41.27 11.35
N LYS A 395 1.44 -41.32 12.61
CA LYS A 395 0.51 -41.43 13.77
C LYS A 395 -0.44 -40.23 13.85
N LEU A 396 0.09 -39.01 13.67
CA LEU A 396 -0.74 -37.81 13.61
C LEU A 396 -1.77 -37.86 12.47
N ARG A 397 -1.40 -38.44 11.33
CA ARG A 397 -2.33 -38.63 10.21
C ARG A 397 -3.41 -39.68 10.53
N GLU A 398 -3.08 -40.77 11.21
CA GLU A 398 -4.06 -41.76 11.67
C GLU A 398 -5.06 -41.16 12.67
N GLU A 399 -4.59 -40.35 13.62
CA GLU A 399 -5.44 -39.75 14.66
C GLU A 399 -6.24 -38.53 14.17
N LEU A 400 -5.60 -37.60 13.44
CA LEU A 400 -6.21 -36.34 13.02
C LEU A 400 -7.04 -36.47 11.73
N LEU A 401 -6.63 -37.33 10.81
CA LEU A 401 -7.22 -37.42 9.46
C LEU A 401 -7.93 -38.76 9.20
N ALA A 402 -8.21 -39.53 10.26
CA ALA A 402 -9.11 -40.68 10.19
C ALA A 402 -10.45 -40.30 9.51
N PRO A 403 -11.10 -41.25 8.80
CA PRO A 403 -12.41 -41.01 8.18
C PRO A 403 -13.46 -40.57 9.19
N GLU A 404 -13.36 -41.04 10.45
CA GLU A 404 -14.26 -40.67 11.54
C GLU A 404 -13.99 -39.26 12.11
N THR A 405 -12.77 -38.74 11.93
CA THR A 405 -12.31 -37.45 12.50
C THR A 405 -12.38 -36.31 11.48
N PHE A 406 -12.24 -36.58 10.17
CA PHE A 406 -12.23 -35.53 9.14
C PHE A 406 -13.07 -35.89 7.89
N PRO A 407 -14.03 -35.03 7.48
CA PRO A 407 -14.46 -33.78 8.15
C PRO A 407 -15.33 -34.06 9.39
N ILE A 408 -15.17 -33.27 10.45
CA ILE A 408 -16.07 -33.27 11.61
C ILE A 408 -17.42 -32.72 11.17
N VAL A 409 -18.44 -33.57 11.20
CA VAL A 409 -19.83 -33.22 10.88
C VAL A 409 -20.64 -33.20 12.19
N PRO A 410 -21.49 -32.17 12.44
CA PRO A 410 -22.32 -32.15 13.64
C PRO A 410 -23.26 -33.37 13.69
N SER A 411 -23.39 -33.98 14.87
CA SER A 411 -24.33 -35.07 15.11
C SER A 411 -25.78 -34.57 14.94
N ALA A 412 -26.69 -35.44 14.48
CA ALA A 412 -28.10 -35.09 14.26
C ALA A 412 -28.78 -34.45 15.50
N SER A 413 -28.33 -34.86 16.69
CA SER A 413 -28.77 -34.33 17.99
C SER A 413 -28.31 -32.88 18.25
N ALA A 414 -27.14 -32.47 17.76
CA ALA A 414 -26.61 -31.11 17.92
C ALA A 414 -27.33 -30.10 17.01
N THR A 415 -27.78 -30.52 15.82
CA THR A 415 -28.58 -29.69 14.89
C THR A 415 -29.99 -29.38 15.39
N LEU A 416 -30.55 -30.19 16.30
CA LEU A 416 -31.90 -29.99 16.87
C LEU A 416 -31.91 -29.04 18.08
N ALA A 417 -30.76 -28.83 18.74
CA ALA A 417 -30.65 -28.07 19.99
C ALA A 417 -30.56 -26.55 19.79
N THR A 418 -30.28 -26.07 18.58
CA THR A 418 -30.12 -24.65 18.27
C THR A 418 -30.91 -24.31 17.00
N SER A 419 -31.79 -23.31 17.08
CA SER A 419 -32.59 -22.82 15.95
C SER A 419 -31.76 -22.26 14.79
N ASP A 420 -30.46 -22.00 15.02
CA ASP A 420 -29.55 -21.38 14.05
C ASP A 420 -28.60 -22.41 13.44
N SER A 421 -29.00 -23.01 12.30
CA SER A 421 -28.15 -23.90 11.50
C SER A 421 -26.81 -23.24 11.09
N ALA A 422 -26.80 -21.90 10.92
CA ALA A 422 -25.60 -21.12 10.62
C ALA A 422 -24.56 -21.07 11.76
N TYR A 423 -25.01 -21.10 13.03
CA TYR A 423 -24.13 -21.08 14.20
C TYR A 423 -23.41 -22.43 14.35
N VAL A 424 -24.15 -23.53 14.25
CA VAL A 424 -23.63 -24.92 14.35
C VAL A 424 -22.62 -25.21 13.24
N LEU A 425 -22.90 -24.72 12.03
CA LEU A 425 -21.94 -24.73 10.95
C LEU A 425 -20.68 -24.00 11.39
N SER A 426 -20.75 -22.70 11.67
CA SER A 426 -19.55 -21.87 11.97
C SER A 426 -18.63 -22.45 13.06
N LYS A 427 -19.20 -23.13 14.07
CA LYS A 427 -18.47 -23.70 15.22
C LYS A 427 -17.34 -24.67 14.81
N TRP A 428 -17.55 -25.48 13.78
CA TRP A 428 -16.58 -26.52 13.36
C TRP A 428 -15.77 -26.16 12.10
N HIS A 429 -16.04 -25.01 11.47
CA HIS A 429 -15.32 -24.64 10.24
C HIS A 429 -13.85 -24.39 10.50
N GLY A 430 -13.50 -23.68 11.59
CA GLY A 430 -12.10 -23.43 11.96
C GLY A 430 -11.31 -24.72 12.14
N MET A 431 -11.90 -25.72 12.80
CA MET A 431 -11.29 -27.03 13.01
C MET A 431 -11.10 -27.81 11.70
N ASN A 432 -12.17 -27.98 10.93
CA ASN A 432 -12.12 -28.73 9.66
C ASN A 432 -11.14 -28.10 8.67
N LEU A 433 -11.04 -26.79 8.68
CA LEU A 433 -10.10 -26.05 7.88
C LEU A 433 -8.65 -26.27 8.33
N ALA A 434 -8.38 -26.23 9.64
CA ALA A 434 -7.06 -26.57 10.18
C ALA A 434 -6.66 -27.99 9.77
N LEU A 435 -7.59 -28.96 9.90
CA LEU A 435 -7.38 -30.34 9.46
C LEU A 435 -7.12 -30.44 7.94
N ALA A 436 -7.85 -29.69 7.12
CA ALA A 436 -7.64 -29.64 5.67
C ALA A 436 -6.26 -29.04 5.31
N THR A 437 -5.79 -28.02 6.04
CA THR A 437 -4.44 -27.46 5.84
C THR A 437 -3.34 -28.45 6.22
N PHE A 438 -3.52 -29.19 7.34
CA PHE A 438 -2.63 -30.27 7.75
C PHE A 438 -2.60 -31.39 6.70
N ALA A 439 -3.75 -31.81 6.18
CA ALA A 439 -3.86 -32.79 5.11
C ALA A 439 -3.08 -32.36 3.86
N CYS A 440 -3.20 -31.09 3.45
CA CYS A 440 -2.43 -30.56 2.32
C CYS A 440 -0.91 -30.60 2.57
N GLY A 441 -0.46 -30.29 3.79
CA GLY A 441 0.94 -30.38 4.18
C GLY A 441 1.48 -31.82 4.13
N TYR A 442 0.70 -32.77 4.64
CA TYR A 442 1.02 -34.20 4.59
C TYR A 442 1.12 -34.72 3.15
N LEU A 443 0.17 -34.35 2.27
CA LEU A 443 0.13 -34.80 0.87
C LEU A 443 1.35 -34.34 0.05
N ARG A 444 1.98 -33.22 0.42
CA ARG A 444 3.25 -32.78 -0.19
C ARG A 444 4.45 -33.59 0.31
N LEU A 445 4.41 -34.00 1.57
CA LEU A 445 5.45 -34.83 2.19
C LEU A 445 5.50 -36.24 1.57
N SER A 446 4.32 -36.85 1.35
CA SER A 446 4.21 -38.20 0.79
C SER A 446 4.63 -38.31 -0.67
N GLY A 447 4.65 -37.20 -1.42
CA GLY A 447 5.16 -37.17 -2.80
C GLY A 447 6.69 -37.31 -2.90
N SER A 448 7.44 -37.05 -1.83
CA SER A 448 8.91 -37.07 -1.80
C SER A 448 9.50 -38.37 -1.24
N THR A 449 8.70 -39.24 -0.62
CA THR A 449 9.18 -40.48 0.01
C THR A 449 8.84 -41.71 -0.83
N PRO A 450 9.73 -42.73 -0.94
CA PRO A 450 9.42 -43.97 -1.63
C PRO A 450 8.29 -44.72 -0.90
N CYS A 451 7.07 -44.63 -1.42
CA CYS A 451 5.85 -45.12 -0.76
C CYS A 451 5.44 -46.53 -1.19
N THR A 452 4.99 -47.34 -0.23
CA THR A 452 4.29 -48.62 -0.43
C THR A 452 2.89 -48.39 -1.05
N ASP A 453 2.34 -49.37 -1.76
CA ASP A 453 1.07 -49.21 -2.51
C ASP A 453 -0.14 -48.85 -1.62
N LYS A 454 -0.15 -49.28 -0.35
CA LYS A 454 -1.19 -48.91 0.64
C LYS A 454 -1.18 -47.42 1.01
N ASN A 455 -0.01 -46.80 1.05
CA ASN A 455 0.13 -45.38 1.40
C ASN A 455 -0.28 -44.46 0.24
N LYS A 456 -0.16 -44.93 -1.01
CA LYS A 456 -0.64 -44.21 -2.19
C LYS A 456 -2.16 -44.17 -2.24
N LEU A 457 -2.83 -45.32 -2.11
CA LEU A 457 -4.29 -45.42 -2.14
C LEU A 457 -4.94 -44.50 -1.09
N SER A 458 -4.42 -44.56 0.14
CA SER A 458 -4.94 -43.78 1.26
C SER A 458 -4.58 -42.28 1.19
N SER A 459 -3.62 -41.88 0.34
CA SER A 459 -3.35 -40.47 0.03
C SER A 459 -4.30 -39.92 -1.03
N GLU A 460 -4.68 -40.73 -2.02
CA GLU A 460 -5.68 -40.36 -3.03
C GLU A 460 -7.09 -40.24 -2.41
N GLU A 461 -7.47 -41.17 -1.53
CA GLU A 461 -8.72 -41.06 -0.76
C GLU A 461 -8.76 -39.78 0.10
N LEU A 462 -7.63 -39.40 0.70
CA LEU A 462 -7.52 -38.17 1.49
C LEU A 462 -7.65 -36.93 0.60
N LYS A 463 -7.02 -36.90 -0.59
CA LYS A 463 -7.17 -35.82 -1.58
C LYS A 463 -8.65 -35.63 -1.96
N GLN A 464 -9.34 -36.72 -2.28
CA GLN A 464 -10.76 -36.69 -2.65
C GLN A 464 -11.64 -36.19 -1.49
N ARG A 465 -11.37 -36.61 -0.24
CA ARG A 465 -12.08 -36.10 0.94
C ARG A 465 -11.90 -34.60 1.13
N VAL A 466 -10.67 -34.09 1.02
CA VAL A 466 -10.39 -32.65 1.11
C VAL A 466 -11.11 -31.88 -0.01
N CYS A 467 -11.03 -32.37 -1.25
CA CYS A 467 -11.75 -31.78 -2.39
C CYS A 467 -13.26 -31.73 -2.15
N THR A 468 -13.86 -32.84 -1.71
CA THR A 468 -15.30 -32.94 -1.42
C THR A 468 -15.71 -31.99 -0.29
N TYR A 469 -14.90 -31.88 0.76
CA TYR A 469 -15.13 -30.94 1.86
C TYR A 469 -15.14 -29.49 1.37
N VAL A 470 -14.14 -29.07 0.59
CA VAL A 470 -14.05 -27.70 0.07
C VAL A 470 -15.24 -27.37 -0.84
N VAL A 471 -15.55 -28.26 -1.79
CA VAL A 471 -16.66 -28.06 -2.74
C VAL A 471 -18.01 -28.03 -2.03
N SER A 472 -18.27 -28.98 -1.13
CA SER A 472 -19.53 -29.01 -0.38
C SER A 472 -19.70 -27.82 0.57
N THR A 473 -18.61 -27.32 1.16
CA THR A 473 -18.63 -26.12 2.00
C THR A 473 -18.97 -24.89 1.16
N LEU A 474 -18.29 -24.68 0.02
CA LEU A 474 -18.61 -23.57 -0.88
C LEU A 474 -20.05 -23.66 -1.40
N ALA A 475 -20.52 -24.84 -1.78
CA ALA A 475 -21.89 -25.05 -2.26
C ALA A 475 -22.94 -24.65 -1.21
N LYS A 476 -22.76 -25.04 0.06
CA LYS A 476 -23.66 -24.66 1.17
C LYS A 476 -23.75 -23.15 1.36
N TYR A 477 -22.62 -22.44 1.28
CA TYR A 477 -22.63 -20.97 1.37
C TYR A 477 -23.11 -20.28 0.08
N GLN A 478 -23.36 -21.00 -1.01
CA GLN A 478 -23.99 -20.43 -2.22
C GLN A 478 -25.52 -20.45 -2.19
N GLU A 479 -26.14 -21.19 -1.26
CA GLU A 479 -27.60 -21.46 -1.26
C GLU A 479 -28.44 -20.20 -1.03
N THR A 480 -28.02 -19.29 -0.13
CA THR A 480 -28.73 -18.04 0.13
C THR A 480 -27.82 -16.81 0.07
N ALA A 481 -28.40 -15.63 -0.20
CA ALA A 481 -27.66 -14.36 -0.21
C ALA A 481 -27.19 -13.95 1.18
N GLU A 482 -27.96 -14.28 2.21
CA GLU A 482 -27.66 -13.98 3.61
C GLU A 482 -26.45 -14.75 4.10
N LEU A 483 -26.34 -16.06 3.80
CA LEU A 483 -25.20 -16.91 4.15
C LEU A 483 -23.87 -16.40 3.54
N ARG A 484 -23.92 -15.79 2.35
CA ARG A 484 -22.73 -15.17 1.69
C ARG A 484 -22.26 -13.89 2.38
N ALA A 485 -23.18 -13.17 3.04
CA ALA A 485 -22.93 -11.87 3.66
C ALA A 485 -22.53 -11.97 5.14
N ILE A 486 -22.65 -13.14 5.77
CA ILE A 486 -22.34 -13.33 7.19
C ILE A 486 -20.86 -13.05 7.45
N ALA A 487 -20.57 -12.30 8.52
CA ALA A 487 -19.21 -12.02 8.96
C ALA A 487 -18.40 -13.30 9.25
N SER A 488 -19.04 -14.38 9.71
CA SER A 488 -18.42 -15.68 9.93
C SER A 488 -17.83 -16.29 8.65
N MET A 489 -18.49 -16.10 7.49
CA MET A 489 -17.98 -16.60 6.21
C MET A 489 -16.67 -15.90 5.80
N GLN A 490 -16.46 -14.64 6.21
CA GLN A 490 -15.21 -13.93 5.92
C GLN A 490 -14.00 -14.58 6.59
N ASN A 491 -14.20 -15.12 7.81
CA ASN A 491 -13.16 -15.82 8.56
C ASN A 491 -12.88 -17.23 7.99
N VAL A 492 -13.84 -17.82 7.28
CA VAL A 492 -13.72 -19.17 6.68
C VAL A 492 -13.17 -19.13 5.26
N LEU A 493 -13.59 -18.14 4.46
CA LEU A 493 -13.30 -18.10 3.02
C LEU A 493 -11.80 -17.95 2.72
N LYS A 494 -11.11 -17.01 3.38
CA LYS A 494 -9.68 -16.77 3.12
C LYS A 494 -8.84 -18.03 3.36
N PRO A 495 -8.97 -18.71 4.51
CA PRO A 495 -8.29 -19.98 4.68
C PRO A 495 -8.74 -21.08 3.71
N LEU A 496 -10.01 -21.14 3.34
CA LEU A 496 -10.50 -22.14 2.39
C LEU A 496 -9.87 -21.94 1.00
N LEU A 497 -9.71 -20.69 0.55
CA LEU A 497 -8.94 -20.35 -0.66
C LEU A 497 -7.45 -20.69 -0.51
N LYS A 498 -6.89 -20.57 0.71
CA LYS A 498 -5.53 -21.04 1.00
C LYS A 498 -5.42 -22.56 0.83
N VAL A 499 -6.37 -23.34 1.36
CA VAL A 499 -6.43 -24.81 1.15
C VAL A 499 -6.51 -25.14 -0.33
N VAL A 500 -7.38 -24.47 -1.10
CA VAL A 500 -7.45 -24.65 -2.57
C VAL A 500 -6.10 -24.38 -3.22
N THR A 501 -5.44 -23.27 -2.86
CA THR A 501 -4.09 -22.95 -3.37
C THR A 501 -3.09 -24.04 -3.01
N LEU A 502 -3.16 -24.60 -1.80
CA LEU A 502 -2.26 -25.65 -1.36
C LEU A 502 -2.46 -26.95 -2.14
N MET A 503 -3.71 -27.33 -2.41
CA MET A 503 -4.12 -28.47 -3.23
C MET A 503 -3.72 -28.32 -4.70
N LEU A 504 -3.90 -27.12 -5.27
CA LEU A 504 -3.46 -26.84 -6.64
C LEU A 504 -1.93 -26.90 -6.78
N ALA A 505 -1.18 -26.57 -5.73
CA ALA A 505 0.27 -26.66 -5.72
C ALA A 505 0.79 -28.09 -5.45
N SER A 506 0.09 -28.94 -4.68
CA SER A 506 0.50 -30.34 -4.50
C SER A 506 0.33 -31.16 -5.79
N ALA A 507 -0.63 -30.78 -6.65
CA ALA A 507 -0.79 -31.33 -7.99
C ALA A 507 0.45 -31.17 -8.89
N LEU A 508 1.40 -30.28 -8.57
CA LEU A 508 2.61 -30.08 -9.38
C LEU A 508 3.66 -31.17 -9.24
N GLN A 509 3.68 -31.86 -8.09
CA GLN A 509 4.75 -32.79 -7.74
C GLN A 509 4.52 -34.20 -8.34
N HIS A 510 3.27 -34.56 -8.65
CA HIS A 510 2.91 -35.88 -9.18
C HIS A 510 2.78 -35.86 -10.71
N ARG A 511 3.85 -36.21 -11.42
CA ARG A 511 3.90 -36.28 -12.90
C ARG A 511 3.12 -37.45 -13.54
N HIS A 512 2.59 -38.41 -12.76
CA HIS A 512 2.18 -39.71 -13.33
C HIS A 512 0.67 -39.91 -13.59
N ASP A 513 -0.24 -39.09 -13.02
CA ASP A 513 -1.70 -39.25 -13.21
C ASP A 513 -2.40 -37.96 -13.69
N TYR A 514 -2.23 -37.63 -14.97
CA TYR A 514 -2.72 -36.37 -15.55
C TYR A 514 -4.26 -36.23 -15.63
N LYS A 515 -5.02 -37.33 -15.75
CA LYS A 515 -6.48 -37.26 -16.01
C LYS A 515 -7.30 -36.95 -14.76
N ASN A 516 -7.09 -37.70 -13.67
CA ASN A 516 -7.82 -37.51 -12.40
C ASN A 516 -7.48 -36.16 -11.76
N LEU A 517 -6.21 -35.75 -11.86
CA LEU A 517 -5.73 -34.48 -11.33
C LEU A 517 -6.32 -33.26 -12.06
N ALA A 518 -6.52 -33.38 -13.37
CA ALA A 518 -7.18 -32.35 -14.17
C ALA A 518 -8.67 -32.21 -13.82
N SER A 519 -9.37 -33.33 -13.53
CA SER A 519 -10.77 -33.27 -13.09
C SER A 519 -10.93 -32.63 -11.72
N GLU A 520 -10.12 -33.00 -10.72
CA GLU A 520 -10.19 -32.43 -9.38
C GLU A 520 -9.86 -30.93 -9.36
N ARG A 521 -8.81 -30.55 -10.08
CA ARG A 521 -8.46 -29.13 -10.27
C ARG A 521 -9.59 -28.33 -10.91
N ARG A 522 -10.24 -28.89 -11.94
CA ARG A 522 -11.36 -28.24 -12.61
C ARG A 522 -12.54 -28.07 -11.67
N LEU A 523 -12.87 -29.10 -10.89
CA LEU A 523 -13.96 -29.06 -9.91
C LEU A 523 -13.72 -27.99 -8.82
N LEU A 524 -12.51 -27.91 -8.27
CA LEU A 524 -12.15 -26.92 -7.27
C LEU A 524 -12.24 -25.48 -7.81
N LEU A 525 -11.65 -25.24 -8.99
CA LEU A 525 -11.69 -23.92 -9.61
C LEU A 525 -13.11 -23.53 -10.04
N ASP A 526 -13.92 -24.47 -10.52
CA ASP A 526 -15.32 -24.24 -10.87
C ASP A 526 -16.16 -23.88 -9.64
N ALA A 527 -16.00 -24.60 -8.52
CA ALA A 527 -16.69 -24.29 -7.27
C ALA A 527 -16.35 -22.88 -6.74
N VAL A 528 -15.08 -22.48 -6.80
CA VAL A 528 -14.66 -21.10 -6.45
C VAL A 528 -15.23 -20.07 -7.43
N THR A 529 -15.27 -20.39 -8.73
CA THR A 529 -15.81 -19.50 -9.76
C THR A 529 -17.31 -19.25 -9.56
N GLN A 530 -18.09 -20.31 -9.33
CA GLN A 530 -19.52 -20.21 -9.07
C GLN A 530 -19.81 -19.39 -7.81
N PHE A 531 -18.98 -19.50 -6.78
CA PHE A 531 -19.07 -18.67 -5.58
C PHE A 531 -18.72 -17.20 -5.90
N TYR A 532 -17.65 -16.97 -6.65
CA TYR A 532 -17.15 -15.63 -6.97
C TYR A 532 -18.14 -14.81 -7.80
N VAL A 533 -18.69 -15.38 -8.88
CA VAL A 533 -19.68 -14.72 -9.75
C VAL A 533 -20.93 -14.29 -8.98
N ARG A 534 -21.25 -15.00 -7.89
CA ARG A 534 -22.38 -14.74 -7.01
C ARG A 534 -22.08 -13.71 -5.93
N CYS A 535 -20.83 -13.30 -5.72
CA CYS A 535 -20.48 -12.33 -4.68
C CYS A 535 -20.78 -10.89 -5.11
N THR A 536 -21.18 -10.04 -4.17
CA THR A 536 -21.34 -8.60 -4.44
C THR A 536 -19.96 -7.91 -4.46
N PRO A 537 -19.69 -6.97 -5.38
CA PRO A 537 -18.35 -6.41 -5.57
C PRO A 537 -17.80 -5.66 -4.34
N LYS A 538 -18.69 -5.14 -3.48
CA LYS A 538 -18.32 -4.47 -2.22
C LYS A 538 -17.96 -5.44 -1.07
N SER A 539 -18.30 -6.71 -1.19
CA SER A 539 -18.11 -7.68 -0.11
C SER A 539 -16.63 -7.99 0.16
N VAL A 540 -16.28 -8.33 1.41
CA VAL A 540 -14.95 -8.88 1.75
C VAL A 540 -14.73 -10.21 1.02
N SER A 541 -15.80 -10.98 0.84
CA SER A 541 -15.79 -12.26 0.12
C SER A 541 -15.34 -12.09 -1.33
N PHE A 542 -15.92 -11.14 -2.04
CA PHE A 542 -15.53 -10.80 -3.42
C PHE A 542 -14.06 -10.38 -3.51
N ARG A 543 -13.58 -9.52 -2.61
CA ARG A 543 -12.16 -9.11 -2.58
C ARG A 543 -11.21 -10.29 -2.34
N SER A 544 -11.58 -11.21 -1.45
CA SER A 544 -10.78 -12.40 -1.14
C SER A 544 -10.71 -13.36 -2.33
N CYS A 545 -11.83 -13.58 -3.02
CA CYS A 545 -11.86 -14.34 -4.27
C CYS A 545 -11.09 -13.64 -5.40
N THR A 546 -11.18 -12.31 -5.51
CA THR A 546 -10.46 -11.51 -6.49
C THR A 546 -8.94 -11.68 -6.33
N LEU A 547 -8.43 -11.59 -5.09
CA LEU A 547 -7.02 -11.86 -4.78
C LEU A 547 -6.59 -13.25 -5.25
N PHE A 548 -7.35 -14.29 -4.89
CA PHE A 548 -7.07 -15.66 -5.30
C PHE A 548 -7.07 -15.82 -6.82
N VAL A 549 -8.08 -15.30 -7.52
CA VAL A 549 -8.21 -15.39 -8.98
C VAL A 549 -7.04 -14.69 -9.68
N VAL A 550 -6.67 -13.50 -9.23
CA VAL A 550 -5.52 -12.76 -9.78
C VAL A 550 -4.22 -13.53 -9.59
N GLU A 551 -3.99 -14.13 -8.42
CA GLU A 551 -2.83 -15.01 -8.19
C GLU A 551 -2.83 -16.22 -9.13
N GLN A 552 -3.98 -16.87 -9.33
CA GLN A 552 -4.08 -18.00 -10.26
C GLN A 552 -3.84 -17.59 -11.73
N LEU A 553 -4.33 -16.41 -12.14
CA LEU A 553 -4.09 -15.86 -13.47
C LEU A 553 -2.61 -15.49 -13.66
N GLU A 554 -1.99 -14.86 -12.66
CA GLU A 554 -0.56 -14.54 -12.68
C GLU A 554 0.28 -15.81 -12.86
N ILE A 555 -0.01 -16.88 -12.11
CA ILE A 555 0.67 -18.19 -12.23
C ILE A 555 0.46 -18.80 -13.62
N ALA A 556 -0.77 -18.78 -14.14
CA ALA A 556 -1.09 -19.39 -15.42
C ALA A 556 -0.49 -18.65 -16.62
N LEU A 557 -0.46 -17.31 -16.58
CA LEU A 557 -0.05 -16.46 -17.72
C LEU A 557 1.47 -16.19 -17.78
N HIS A 558 2.18 -16.20 -16.64
CA HIS A 558 3.64 -16.06 -16.61
C HIS A 558 4.38 -17.39 -16.82
N GLY A 559 3.68 -18.52 -16.66
CA GLY A 559 4.23 -19.87 -16.80
C GLY A 559 4.48 -20.30 -18.25
N GLN A 560 5.48 -19.74 -18.92
CA GLN A 560 5.92 -20.15 -20.27
C GLN A 560 6.36 -21.64 -20.39
N ARG A 561 6.45 -22.39 -19.28
CA ARG A 561 7.05 -23.74 -19.24
C ARG A 561 6.12 -24.89 -18.85
N HIS A 562 4.85 -24.67 -18.49
CA HIS A 562 4.00 -25.75 -17.96
C HIS A 562 2.64 -25.82 -18.68
N GLN A 563 2.52 -26.72 -19.68
CA GLN A 563 1.25 -27.09 -20.32
C GLN A 563 0.16 -27.56 -19.31
N ILE A 564 0.57 -27.88 -18.08
CA ILE A 564 -0.24 -28.36 -16.96
C ILE A 564 -1.18 -27.28 -16.39
N PHE A 565 -0.93 -25.99 -16.62
CA PHE A 565 -1.74 -24.87 -16.09
C PHE A 565 -2.75 -24.26 -17.06
N LYS A 566 -3.14 -24.96 -18.13
CA LYS A 566 -4.17 -24.43 -19.03
C LYS A 566 -5.52 -24.30 -18.30
N LEU A 567 -5.91 -23.06 -18.01
CA LEU A 567 -7.24 -22.72 -17.51
C LEU A 567 -8.25 -22.81 -18.65
N ALA A 568 -9.48 -23.26 -18.34
CA ALA A 568 -10.56 -23.26 -19.31
C ALA A 568 -11.00 -21.82 -19.61
N TRP A 569 -10.98 -21.42 -20.88
CA TRP A 569 -11.34 -20.07 -21.31
C TRP A 569 -12.74 -19.58 -20.88
N PRO A 570 -13.80 -20.42 -20.87
CA PRO A 570 -15.10 -20.00 -20.34
C PRO A 570 -15.04 -19.53 -18.87
N MET A 571 -14.27 -20.22 -18.03
CA MET A 571 -14.06 -19.87 -16.63
C MET A 571 -13.24 -18.59 -16.49
N VAL A 572 -12.17 -18.44 -17.30
CA VAL A 572 -11.36 -17.21 -17.33
C VAL A 572 -12.22 -16.00 -17.72
N MET A 573 -13.14 -16.15 -18.68
CA MET A 573 -14.02 -15.04 -19.07
C MET A 573 -15.00 -14.65 -17.97
N GLN A 574 -15.54 -15.62 -17.22
CA GLN A 574 -16.35 -15.30 -16.03
C GLN A 574 -15.54 -14.51 -14.99
N TRP A 575 -14.26 -14.83 -14.80
CA TRP A 575 -13.38 -14.07 -13.93
C TRP A 575 -13.13 -12.65 -14.46
N VAL A 576 -12.84 -12.50 -15.76
CA VAL A 576 -12.62 -11.19 -16.41
C VAL A 576 -13.84 -10.28 -16.23
N VAL A 577 -15.06 -10.81 -16.32
CA VAL A 577 -16.31 -10.05 -16.08
C VAL A 577 -16.35 -9.51 -14.66
N CYS A 578 -16.07 -10.34 -13.66
CA CYS A 578 -16.00 -9.91 -12.26
C CYS A 578 -14.85 -8.92 -12.01
N LEU A 579 -13.67 -9.15 -12.60
CA LEU A 579 -12.54 -8.21 -12.49
C LEU A 579 -12.91 -6.85 -13.10
N ALA A 580 -13.58 -6.80 -14.25
CA ALA A 580 -14.06 -5.57 -14.85
C ALA A 580 -15.11 -4.86 -13.97
N ASP A 581 -16.04 -5.61 -13.36
CA ASP A 581 -17.01 -5.05 -12.40
C ASP A 581 -16.33 -4.45 -11.17
N SER A 582 -15.25 -5.09 -10.68
CA SER A 582 -14.47 -4.60 -9.54
C SER A 582 -13.88 -3.20 -9.74
N LEU A 583 -13.57 -2.84 -11.00
CA LEU A 583 -13.03 -1.51 -11.33
C LEU A 583 -14.08 -0.41 -11.11
N SER A 584 -15.37 -0.74 -11.13
CA SER A 584 -16.45 0.22 -10.84
C SER A 584 -16.68 0.45 -9.33
N HIS A 585 -15.97 -0.28 -8.46
CA HIS A 585 -16.14 -0.25 -7.00
C HIS A 585 -14.81 -0.12 -6.24
N LEU A 586 -13.91 0.73 -6.74
CA LEU A 586 -12.61 1.02 -6.13
C LEU A 586 -12.76 1.72 -4.79
N ASN A 587 -12.03 1.21 -3.80
CA ASN A 587 -11.89 1.82 -2.49
C ASN A 587 -10.40 2.18 -2.29
N PRO A 588 -10.06 3.42 -1.85
CA PRO A 588 -8.67 3.84 -1.65
C PRO A 588 -7.84 2.90 -0.76
N GLN A 589 -8.49 2.16 0.15
CA GLN A 589 -7.82 1.18 1.01
C GLN A 589 -7.27 -0.05 0.26
N HIS A 590 -7.71 -0.31 -0.97
CA HIS A 590 -7.40 -1.52 -1.74
C HIS A 590 -6.94 -1.24 -3.18
N ILE A 591 -6.32 -0.08 -3.42
CA ILE A 591 -5.83 0.30 -4.76
C ILE A 591 -4.82 -0.72 -5.30
N GLU A 592 -3.97 -1.30 -4.47
CA GLU A 592 -3.00 -2.33 -4.88
C GLU A 592 -3.68 -3.56 -5.53
N LEU A 593 -4.82 -4.01 -4.98
CA LEU A 593 -5.58 -5.12 -5.56
C LEU A 593 -6.12 -4.75 -6.95
N SER A 594 -6.58 -3.51 -7.12
CA SER A 594 -7.07 -3.03 -8.42
C SER A 594 -5.96 -2.86 -9.46
N GLN A 595 -4.76 -2.48 -9.04
CA GLN A 595 -3.60 -2.44 -9.94
C GLN A 595 -3.20 -3.85 -10.39
N ARG A 596 -3.19 -4.84 -9.49
CA ARG A 596 -2.93 -6.23 -9.84
C ARG A 596 -4.03 -6.82 -10.74
N SER A 597 -5.31 -6.52 -10.47
CA SER A 597 -6.42 -6.97 -11.33
C SER A 597 -6.32 -6.37 -12.73
N LEU A 598 -5.94 -5.11 -12.86
CA LEU A 598 -5.70 -4.44 -14.13
C LEU A 598 -4.57 -5.10 -14.93
N LEU A 599 -3.44 -5.41 -14.28
CA LEU A 599 -2.33 -6.12 -14.93
C LEU A 599 -2.74 -7.52 -15.37
N ALA A 600 -3.53 -8.23 -14.55
CA ALA A 600 -4.09 -9.53 -14.91
C ALA A 600 -5.03 -9.42 -16.12
N LEU A 601 -5.92 -8.42 -16.17
CA LEU A 601 -6.79 -8.15 -17.32
C LEU A 601 -5.99 -7.90 -18.60
N ILE A 602 -4.94 -7.05 -18.52
CA ILE A 602 -4.03 -6.79 -19.64
C ILE A 602 -3.37 -8.08 -20.13
N ALA A 603 -2.88 -8.92 -19.21
CA ALA A 603 -2.24 -10.18 -19.54
C ALA A 603 -3.21 -11.17 -20.22
N VAL A 604 -4.46 -11.25 -19.74
CA VAL A 604 -5.50 -12.08 -20.36
C VAL A 604 -5.85 -11.58 -21.76
N PHE A 605 -6.08 -10.27 -21.93
CA PHE A 605 -6.43 -9.71 -23.24
C PHE A 605 -5.34 -9.88 -24.30
N LYS A 606 -4.06 -9.86 -23.89
CA LYS A 606 -2.93 -10.18 -24.80
C LYS A 606 -2.97 -11.61 -25.35
N GLN A 607 -3.55 -12.57 -24.61
CA GLN A 607 -3.58 -13.99 -24.96
C GLN A 607 -4.98 -14.49 -25.38
N LEU A 608 -5.94 -13.58 -25.59
CA LEU A 608 -7.34 -13.91 -25.81
C LEU A 608 -7.56 -14.65 -27.15
N PRO A 609 -8.20 -15.85 -27.14
CA PRO A 609 -8.56 -16.57 -28.36
C PRO A 609 -9.59 -15.81 -29.19
N VAL A 610 -9.59 -16.05 -30.51
CA VAL A 610 -10.49 -15.38 -31.45
C VAL A 610 -11.97 -15.64 -31.10
N ASP A 611 -12.31 -16.86 -30.69
CA ASP A 611 -13.69 -17.26 -30.37
C ASP A 611 -14.29 -16.48 -29.19
N MET A 612 -13.46 -16.06 -28.23
CA MET A 612 -13.92 -15.34 -27.02
C MET A 612 -14.02 -13.82 -27.24
N LYS A 613 -13.58 -13.29 -28.38
CA LYS A 613 -13.68 -11.85 -28.69
C LYS A 613 -15.11 -11.38 -28.93
N ASN A 614 -16.00 -12.30 -29.31
CA ASN A 614 -17.37 -11.99 -29.76
C ASN A 614 -18.45 -12.63 -28.88
N GLY A 615 -18.10 -13.15 -27.70
CA GLY A 615 -19.06 -13.79 -26.81
C GLY A 615 -19.74 -12.81 -25.85
N ASP A 616 -20.90 -13.21 -25.32
CA ASP A 616 -21.73 -12.43 -24.38
C ASP A 616 -20.94 -11.93 -23.15
N GLU A 617 -19.99 -12.73 -22.65
CA GLU A 617 -19.16 -12.32 -21.52
C GLU A 617 -18.23 -11.14 -21.86
N MET A 618 -17.74 -11.05 -23.11
CA MET A 618 -16.96 -9.89 -23.56
C MET A 618 -17.83 -8.63 -23.67
N GLU A 619 -19.09 -8.76 -24.08
CA GLU A 619 -20.02 -7.64 -24.11
C GLU A 619 -20.28 -7.09 -22.70
N LYS A 620 -20.45 -7.95 -21.70
CA LYS A 620 -20.56 -7.55 -20.28
C LYS A 620 -19.30 -6.82 -19.80
N VAL A 621 -18.12 -7.30 -20.17
CA VAL A 621 -16.85 -6.65 -19.83
C VAL A 621 -16.78 -5.25 -20.43
N LEU A 622 -17.10 -5.10 -21.72
CA LEU A 622 -17.11 -3.81 -22.39
C LEU A 622 -18.17 -2.87 -21.81
N ALA A 623 -19.33 -3.39 -21.39
CA ALA A 623 -20.35 -2.61 -20.69
C ALA A 623 -19.85 -2.10 -19.34
N ASN A 624 -19.23 -2.96 -18.52
CA ASN A 624 -18.64 -2.58 -17.24
C ASN A 624 -17.54 -1.52 -17.39
N LEU A 625 -16.66 -1.68 -18.39
CA LEU A 625 -15.64 -0.67 -18.70
C LEU A 625 -16.26 0.64 -19.18
N SER A 626 -17.29 0.59 -20.02
CA SER A 626 -17.98 1.81 -20.47
C SER A 626 -18.60 2.57 -19.30
N GLN A 627 -19.18 1.86 -18.31
CA GLN A 627 -19.72 2.48 -17.11
C GLN A 627 -18.64 3.07 -16.20
N PHE A 628 -17.47 2.43 -16.11
CA PHE A 628 -16.36 2.94 -15.31
C PHE A 628 -15.79 4.26 -15.84
N PHE A 629 -15.72 4.40 -17.17
CA PHE A 629 -15.28 5.63 -17.84
C PHE A 629 -16.40 6.67 -18.05
N ASP A 630 -17.67 6.34 -17.80
CA ASP A 630 -18.78 7.27 -18.01
C ASP A 630 -18.91 8.27 -16.84
N LEU A 631 -18.47 9.51 -17.09
CA LEU A 631 -18.58 10.60 -16.12
C LEU A 631 -19.96 11.26 -16.10
N ALA A 632 -20.80 11.02 -17.11
CA ALA A 632 -22.11 11.62 -17.26
C ALA A 632 -23.22 10.89 -16.48
N ALA A 633 -22.91 9.73 -15.88
CA ALA A 633 -23.81 8.98 -15.00
C ALA A 633 -24.05 9.72 -13.67
N VAL A 634 -24.73 10.87 -13.74
CA VAL A 634 -25.31 11.58 -12.60
C VAL A 634 -26.74 11.07 -12.43
N PRO A 635 -27.19 10.75 -11.20
CA PRO A 635 -28.56 10.30 -10.98
C PRO A 635 -29.55 11.38 -11.42
N SER A 636 -30.45 11.03 -12.34
CA SER A 636 -31.55 11.92 -12.71
C SER A 636 -32.47 12.13 -11.51
N SER A 637 -33.14 13.29 -11.45
CA SER A 637 -34.09 13.63 -10.38
C SER A 637 -35.29 12.68 -10.31
N SER A 638 -35.49 11.82 -11.31
CA SER A 638 -36.56 10.83 -11.41
C SER A 638 -36.21 9.45 -10.84
N MET A 639 -34.97 9.20 -10.38
CA MET A 639 -34.58 7.89 -9.84
C MET A 639 -34.96 7.71 -8.38
N LEU A 640 -35.33 6.49 -8.00
CA LEU A 640 -35.53 6.07 -6.60
C LEU A 640 -34.25 6.34 -5.77
N GLU A 641 -34.42 6.74 -4.51
CA GLU A 641 -33.27 7.10 -3.64
C GLU A 641 -32.24 5.97 -3.50
N ASP A 642 -32.69 4.71 -3.47
CA ASP A 642 -31.80 3.54 -3.42
C ASP A 642 -30.96 3.36 -4.69
N GLU A 643 -31.52 3.64 -5.87
CA GLU A 643 -30.81 3.57 -7.15
C GLU A 643 -29.82 4.72 -7.30
N LYS A 644 -30.24 5.91 -6.83
CA LYS A 644 -29.38 7.10 -6.72
C LYS A 644 -28.18 6.84 -5.82
N GLN A 645 -28.37 6.21 -4.65
CA GLN A 645 -27.29 5.81 -3.75
C GLN A 645 -26.38 4.73 -4.37
N ARG A 646 -26.93 3.76 -5.11
CA ARG A 646 -26.14 2.74 -5.82
C ARG A 646 -25.26 3.33 -6.93
N MET A 647 -25.77 4.31 -7.68
CA MET A 647 -24.99 4.99 -8.73
C MET A 647 -23.91 5.91 -8.16
N LEU A 648 -24.21 6.65 -7.10
CA LEU A 648 -23.23 7.50 -6.42
C LEU A 648 -22.13 6.70 -5.70
N ALA A 649 -22.38 5.42 -5.40
CA ALA A 649 -21.44 4.54 -4.71
C ALA A 649 -20.54 3.71 -5.66
N LYS A 650 -20.55 4.01 -6.96
CA LYS A 650 -19.57 3.50 -7.94
C LYS A 650 -18.38 4.45 -7.99
N SER A 651 -17.17 3.89 -7.95
CA SER A 651 -15.94 4.66 -8.14
C SER A 651 -15.87 5.10 -9.59
N ARG A 652 -15.73 6.40 -9.78
CA ARG A 652 -15.57 7.02 -11.09
C ARG A 652 -14.08 7.17 -11.39
N PHE A 653 -13.73 7.14 -12.66
CA PHE A 653 -12.36 7.35 -13.14
C PHE A 653 -11.77 8.70 -12.68
N ASP A 654 -12.60 9.72 -12.43
CA ASP A 654 -12.19 11.04 -11.94
C ASP A 654 -11.66 11.05 -10.49
N ALA A 655 -11.92 10.00 -9.70
CA ALA A 655 -11.46 9.90 -8.32
C ALA A 655 -10.04 9.32 -8.18
N LEU A 656 -9.41 8.91 -9.29
CA LEU A 656 -8.10 8.25 -9.29
C LEU A 656 -6.91 9.23 -9.35
N SER A 657 -5.76 8.77 -8.87
CA SER A 657 -4.49 9.51 -8.99
C SER A 657 -4.01 9.57 -10.44
N GLU A 658 -3.14 10.53 -10.76
CA GLU A 658 -2.58 10.72 -12.12
C GLU A 658 -1.94 9.43 -12.67
N ARG A 659 -1.10 8.77 -11.87
CA ARG A 659 -0.42 7.52 -12.26
C ARG A 659 -1.41 6.38 -12.49
N ASP A 660 -2.43 6.29 -11.64
CA ASP A 660 -3.46 5.26 -11.80
C ASP A 660 -4.26 5.52 -13.08
N GLN A 661 -4.70 6.76 -13.33
CA GLN A 661 -5.44 7.11 -14.55
C GLN A 661 -4.71 6.67 -15.83
N VAL A 662 -3.41 6.94 -15.95
CA VAL A 662 -2.60 6.50 -17.10
C VAL A 662 -2.54 4.97 -17.20
N THR A 663 -2.33 4.28 -16.07
CA THR A 663 -2.26 2.82 -16.05
C THR A 663 -3.59 2.19 -16.50
N PHE A 664 -4.72 2.72 -16.01
CA PHE A 664 -6.06 2.26 -16.39
C PHE A 664 -6.35 2.52 -17.88
N VAL A 665 -5.89 3.64 -18.44
CA VAL A 665 -5.99 3.93 -19.88
C VAL A 665 -5.19 2.93 -20.72
N ALA A 666 -4.06 2.42 -20.22
CA ALA A 666 -3.26 1.40 -20.92
C ALA A 666 -4.03 0.09 -21.19
N LEU A 667 -5.06 -0.23 -20.38
CA LEU A 667 -5.94 -1.38 -20.61
C LEU A 667 -6.64 -1.29 -21.96
N LEU A 668 -7.04 -0.07 -22.37
CA LEU A 668 -7.81 0.15 -23.59
C LEU A 668 -7.08 -0.35 -24.82
N TYR A 669 -5.75 -0.21 -24.87
CA TYR A 669 -4.93 -0.69 -25.98
C TYR A 669 -5.11 -2.19 -26.24
N HIS A 670 -5.38 -2.99 -25.22
CA HIS A 670 -5.51 -4.44 -25.35
C HIS A 670 -6.93 -4.92 -25.66
N LEU A 671 -7.92 -4.03 -25.73
CA LEU A 671 -9.29 -4.42 -26.07
C LEU A 671 -9.39 -4.93 -27.52
N PRO A 672 -10.27 -5.91 -27.79
CA PRO A 672 -10.47 -6.43 -29.14
C PRO A 672 -11.40 -5.54 -29.99
N ARG A 673 -12.26 -4.74 -29.36
CA ARG A 673 -13.32 -3.93 -29.99
C ARG A 673 -13.62 -2.69 -29.16
N TYR A 674 -14.11 -1.64 -29.83
CA TYR A 674 -14.49 -0.36 -29.21
C TYR A 674 -15.96 -0.02 -29.50
N PRO A 675 -16.89 -0.38 -28.62
CA PRO A 675 -18.29 -0.04 -28.82
C PRO A 675 -18.52 1.47 -28.71
N VAL A 676 -19.56 1.97 -29.40
CA VAL A 676 -19.90 3.41 -29.43
C VAL A 676 -20.17 3.96 -28.03
N SER A 677 -20.74 3.15 -27.12
CA SER A 677 -20.95 3.52 -25.71
C SER A 677 -19.62 3.82 -25.00
N LEU A 678 -18.59 2.99 -25.21
CA LEU A 678 -17.26 3.20 -24.64
C LEU A 678 -16.62 4.45 -25.23
N LEU A 679 -16.65 4.65 -26.55
CA LEU A 679 -16.10 5.85 -27.19
C LEU A 679 -16.77 7.13 -26.68
N ARG A 680 -18.09 7.10 -26.42
CA ARG A 680 -18.81 8.22 -25.81
C ARG A 680 -18.35 8.48 -24.36
N ALA A 681 -18.17 7.43 -23.56
CA ALA A 681 -17.64 7.54 -22.20
C ALA A 681 -16.22 8.12 -22.19
N LEU A 682 -15.33 7.63 -23.05
CA LEU A 682 -13.97 8.16 -23.22
C LEU A 682 -13.98 9.63 -23.69
N ALA A 683 -14.92 10.03 -24.55
CA ALA A 683 -15.08 11.43 -24.94
C ALA A 683 -15.50 12.30 -23.73
N SER A 684 -16.37 11.77 -22.85
CA SER A 684 -16.74 12.44 -21.60
C SER A 684 -15.52 12.63 -20.67
N CYS A 685 -14.62 11.65 -20.62
CA CYS A 685 -13.37 11.74 -19.90
C CYS A 685 -12.49 12.90 -20.41
N CYS A 686 -12.33 13.02 -21.72
CA CYS A 686 -11.50 14.09 -22.30
C CYS A 686 -12.08 15.48 -22.06
N LYS A 687 -13.42 15.61 -21.98
CA LYS A 687 -14.13 16.86 -21.66
C LYS A 687 -14.03 17.28 -20.19
N SER A 688 -13.79 16.33 -19.29
CA SER A 688 -13.79 16.62 -17.86
C SER A 688 -12.53 17.36 -17.42
N PRO A 689 -12.66 18.41 -16.58
CA PRO A 689 -11.52 19.11 -16.00
C PRO A 689 -10.85 18.33 -14.86
N ARG A 690 -11.42 17.19 -14.44
CA ARG A 690 -10.90 16.37 -13.32
C ARG A 690 -9.90 15.31 -13.74
N ILE A 691 -9.75 15.09 -15.05
CA ILE A 691 -8.83 14.09 -15.60
C ILE A 691 -7.56 14.79 -16.03
N TYR A 692 -6.42 14.19 -15.68
CA TYR A 692 -5.11 14.73 -15.98
C TYR A 692 -4.82 14.67 -17.48
N ASP A 693 -4.10 15.68 -17.95
CA ASP A 693 -3.78 15.89 -19.35
C ASP A 693 -2.96 14.75 -19.98
N GLU A 694 -2.03 14.16 -19.22
CA GLU A 694 -1.23 13.02 -19.68
C GLU A 694 -2.12 11.82 -20.03
N ALA A 695 -3.13 11.53 -19.20
CA ALA A 695 -4.09 10.46 -19.47
C ALA A 695 -4.94 10.74 -20.72
N LYS A 696 -5.33 12.01 -20.96
CA LYS A 696 -6.09 12.40 -22.16
C LYS A 696 -5.27 12.23 -23.44
N ARG A 697 -4.02 12.67 -23.45
CA ARG A 697 -3.10 12.51 -24.60
C ARG A 697 -2.84 11.03 -24.89
N PHE A 698 -2.53 10.27 -23.84
CA PHE A 698 -2.30 8.83 -23.99
C PHE A 698 -3.53 8.07 -24.52
N LEU A 699 -4.73 8.49 -24.13
CA LEU A 699 -5.99 7.94 -24.66
C LEU A 699 -6.12 8.18 -26.17
N ILE A 700 -5.79 9.38 -26.65
CA ILE A 700 -5.81 9.71 -28.09
C ILE A 700 -4.77 8.88 -28.85
N ASP A 701 -3.55 8.74 -28.32
CA ASP A 701 -2.49 7.93 -28.92
C ASP A 701 -2.89 6.46 -29.07
N ILE A 702 -3.51 5.88 -28.03
CA ILE A 702 -4.01 4.49 -28.06
C ILE A 702 -5.06 4.31 -29.15
N LEU A 703 -6.06 5.21 -29.21
CA LEU A 703 -7.13 5.13 -30.20
C LEU A 703 -6.58 5.30 -31.63
N PHE A 704 -5.61 6.20 -31.84
CA PHE A 704 -4.96 6.36 -33.13
C PHE A 704 -4.16 5.11 -33.56
N GLN A 705 -3.45 4.49 -32.62
CA GLN A 705 -2.71 3.25 -32.92
C GLN A 705 -3.65 2.07 -33.20
N ARG A 706 -4.85 2.07 -32.61
CA ARG A 706 -5.91 1.07 -32.82
C ARG A 706 -6.97 1.50 -33.84
N ARG A 707 -6.70 2.49 -34.70
CA ARG A 707 -7.65 3.03 -35.69
C ARG A 707 -8.27 2.00 -36.65
N HIS A 708 -7.63 0.85 -36.87
CA HIS A 708 -8.17 -0.20 -37.73
C HIS A 708 -9.35 -0.97 -37.11
N GLU A 709 -9.51 -0.90 -35.78
CA GLU A 709 -10.58 -1.57 -35.03
C GLU A 709 -11.77 -0.63 -34.72
N ILE A 710 -11.71 0.63 -35.20
CA ILE A 710 -12.66 1.70 -34.92
C ILE A 710 -13.14 2.29 -36.24
N ASP A 711 -14.45 2.48 -36.41
CA ASP A 711 -14.96 3.14 -37.61
C ASP A 711 -14.48 4.58 -37.68
N LEU A 712 -14.10 5.01 -38.89
CA LEU A 712 -13.61 6.37 -39.15
C LEU A 712 -14.56 7.45 -38.64
N ALA A 713 -15.88 7.28 -38.84
CA ALA A 713 -16.88 8.24 -38.39
C ALA A 713 -16.92 8.37 -36.86
N HIS A 714 -16.81 7.25 -36.14
CA HIS A 714 -16.77 7.24 -34.67
C HIS A 714 -15.47 7.84 -34.12
N MET A 715 -14.33 7.57 -34.77
CA MET A 715 -13.04 8.16 -34.43
C MET A 715 -13.03 9.68 -34.62
N VAL A 716 -13.49 10.17 -35.77
CA VAL A 716 -13.56 11.61 -36.06
C VAL A 716 -14.54 12.29 -35.09
N SER A 717 -15.71 11.68 -34.84
CA SER A 717 -16.67 12.19 -33.86
C SER A 717 -16.05 12.29 -32.46
N PHE A 718 -15.27 11.30 -32.02
CA PHE A 718 -14.54 11.34 -30.76
C PHE A 718 -13.54 12.52 -30.74
N LEU A 719 -12.66 12.63 -31.73
CA LEU A 719 -11.63 13.67 -31.80
C LEU A 719 -12.21 15.10 -31.88
N VAL A 720 -13.30 15.29 -32.62
CA VAL A 720 -14.01 16.58 -32.68
C VAL A 720 -14.65 16.91 -31.33
N SER A 721 -15.28 15.92 -30.70
CA SER A 721 -15.91 16.04 -29.38
C SER A 721 -14.89 16.37 -28.28
N THR A 722 -13.64 15.88 -28.38
CA THR A 722 -12.57 16.24 -27.45
C THR A 722 -12.01 17.64 -27.73
N ALA A 723 -11.85 18.03 -29.00
CA ALA A 723 -11.31 19.34 -29.36
C ALA A 723 -12.28 20.50 -29.05
N LEU A 724 -13.58 20.31 -29.28
CA LEU A 724 -14.64 21.30 -29.06
C LEU A 724 -15.27 21.23 -27.65
N ALA A 725 -14.52 20.74 -26.66
CA ALA A 725 -14.98 20.70 -25.28
C ALA A 725 -15.11 22.13 -24.69
N PRO A 726 -16.17 22.43 -23.91
CA PRO A 726 -16.35 23.77 -23.33
C PRO A 726 -15.26 24.07 -22.30
N VAL A 727 -14.63 25.24 -22.41
CA VAL A 727 -13.49 25.65 -21.58
C VAL A 727 -13.97 26.36 -20.31
N VAL A 728 -13.40 25.99 -19.15
CA VAL A 728 -13.65 26.68 -17.87
C VAL A 728 -12.71 27.89 -17.74
N SER A 729 -13.12 28.96 -17.07
CA SER A 729 -12.45 30.27 -16.99
C SER A 729 -11.05 30.34 -16.35
N ILE A 730 -10.41 29.21 -16.01
CA ILE A 730 -9.09 29.18 -15.33
C ILE A 730 -7.96 29.13 -16.38
N THR A 731 -7.00 30.05 -16.33
CA THR A 731 -5.91 30.22 -17.32
C THR A 731 -5.01 28.99 -17.50
N THR A 732 -4.71 28.26 -16.43
CA THR A 732 -3.91 27.03 -16.48
C THR A 732 -4.60 25.92 -17.26
N ARG A 733 -5.91 25.72 -17.03
CA ARG A 733 -6.73 24.74 -17.75
C ARG A 733 -6.95 25.10 -19.22
N GLN A 734 -6.97 26.39 -19.53
CA GLN A 734 -7.00 26.89 -20.91
C GLN A 734 -5.76 26.45 -21.69
N ARG A 735 -4.56 26.57 -21.10
CA ARG A 735 -3.28 26.15 -21.71
C ARG A 735 -3.25 24.63 -21.94
N GLU A 736 -3.68 23.86 -20.94
CA GLU A 736 -3.81 22.39 -20.98
C GLU A 736 -4.73 21.92 -22.12
N GLN A 737 -5.91 22.56 -22.25
CA GLN A 737 -6.84 22.27 -23.34
C GLN A 737 -6.26 22.59 -24.72
N LEU A 738 -5.55 23.71 -24.88
CA LEU A 738 -4.90 24.05 -26.16
C LEU A 738 -3.83 23.03 -26.55
N GLN A 739 -3.06 22.52 -25.58
CA GLN A 739 -2.11 21.44 -25.84
C GLN A 739 -2.80 20.13 -26.25
N LEU A 740 -3.96 19.82 -25.67
CA LEU A 740 -4.77 18.67 -26.08
C LEU A 740 -5.31 18.84 -27.51
N VAL A 741 -5.78 20.05 -27.85
CA VAL A 741 -6.29 20.38 -29.19
C VAL A 741 -5.18 20.32 -30.23
N ASP A 742 -3.98 20.83 -29.93
CA ASP A 742 -2.80 20.69 -30.81
C ASP A 742 -2.44 19.22 -31.04
N HIS A 743 -2.55 18.39 -30.00
CA HIS A 743 -2.35 16.94 -30.14
C HIS A 743 -3.42 16.29 -31.05
N VAL A 744 -4.70 16.60 -30.86
CA VAL A 744 -5.79 16.15 -31.76
C VAL A 744 -5.53 16.58 -33.22
N CYS A 745 -5.07 17.82 -33.40
CA CYS A 745 -4.70 18.38 -34.69
C CYS A 745 -3.59 17.58 -35.38
N ARG A 746 -2.52 17.24 -34.64
CA ARG A 746 -1.45 16.35 -35.15
C ARG A 746 -1.98 14.97 -35.51
N THR A 747 -2.90 14.42 -34.70
CA THR A 747 -3.54 13.13 -34.99
C THR A 747 -4.35 13.18 -36.28
N PHE A 748 -5.12 14.24 -36.53
CA PHE A 748 -5.84 14.42 -37.80
C PHE A 748 -4.91 14.47 -39.01
N VAL A 749 -3.79 15.20 -38.91
CA VAL A 749 -2.78 15.25 -39.97
C VAL A 749 -2.17 13.86 -40.19
N ALA A 750 -1.85 13.14 -39.11
CA ALA A 750 -1.31 11.78 -39.19
C ALA A 750 -2.29 10.74 -39.76
N MET A 751 -3.60 10.99 -39.72
CA MET A 751 -4.62 10.14 -40.34
C MET A 751 -4.63 10.22 -41.88
N ASN A 752 -3.96 11.21 -42.50
CA ASN A 752 -3.84 11.37 -43.95
C ASN A 752 -5.17 11.36 -44.73
N LEU A 753 -6.19 12.05 -44.20
CA LEU A 753 -7.53 12.10 -44.79
C LEU A 753 -7.63 13.07 -46.00
N GLY A 754 -6.60 13.88 -46.25
CA GLY A 754 -6.57 14.81 -47.39
C GLY A 754 -7.75 15.79 -47.38
N ASN A 755 -8.39 15.99 -48.54
CA ASN A 755 -9.55 16.87 -48.70
C ASN A 755 -10.81 16.36 -47.97
N SER A 756 -10.89 15.06 -47.66
CA SER A 756 -12.05 14.49 -46.96
C SER A 756 -12.18 14.98 -45.51
N LEU A 757 -11.06 15.39 -44.89
CA LEU A 757 -11.10 15.98 -43.55
C LEU A 757 -11.91 17.30 -43.54
N ALA A 758 -11.68 18.16 -44.53
CA ALA A 758 -12.37 19.44 -44.63
C ALA A 758 -13.87 19.26 -44.86
N THR A 759 -14.28 18.29 -45.70
CA THR A 759 -15.69 18.01 -45.97
C THR A 759 -16.42 17.41 -44.77
N ILE A 760 -15.75 16.55 -43.98
CA ILE A 760 -16.33 15.97 -42.75
C ILE A 760 -16.49 17.01 -41.65
N LEU A 761 -15.52 17.92 -41.49
CA LEU A 761 -15.50 18.88 -40.39
C LEU A 761 -16.29 20.16 -40.63
N ALA A 762 -16.44 20.61 -41.88
CA ALA A 762 -17.16 21.84 -42.25
C ALA A 762 -18.52 22.01 -41.52
N PRO A 763 -19.45 21.04 -41.52
CA PRO A 763 -20.75 21.21 -40.85
C PRO A 763 -20.66 21.28 -39.32
N THR A 764 -19.60 20.71 -38.72
CA THR A 764 -19.39 20.78 -37.26
C THR A 764 -18.75 22.08 -36.82
N LEU A 765 -17.80 22.59 -37.61
CA LEU A 765 -17.11 23.86 -37.36
C LEU A 765 -18.04 25.06 -37.57
N ALA A 766 -18.89 25.02 -38.60
CA ALA A 766 -19.91 26.04 -38.84
C ALA A 766 -20.90 26.18 -37.66
N LYS A 767 -21.23 25.05 -36.98
CA LYS A 767 -22.11 25.05 -35.79
C LYS A 767 -21.38 25.52 -34.53
N ALA A 768 -20.07 25.33 -34.45
CA ALA A 768 -19.23 25.67 -33.30
C ALA A 768 -18.78 27.14 -33.29
N GLN A 769 -19.17 27.93 -34.28
CA GLN A 769 -18.83 29.35 -34.35
C GLN A 769 -19.33 30.13 -33.12
N PRO A 770 -18.53 31.08 -32.59
CA PRO A 770 -18.87 31.80 -31.37
C PRO A 770 -20.06 32.75 -31.60
N ARG A 771 -21.22 32.36 -31.09
CA ARG A 771 -22.42 33.22 -31.02
C ARG A 771 -22.32 34.09 -29.77
N GLU A 772 -21.61 35.21 -29.90
CA GLU A 772 -21.51 36.32 -28.94
C GLU A 772 -20.92 36.00 -27.55
N GLY A 773 -19.76 36.60 -27.24
CA GLY A 773 -18.98 36.40 -25.99
C GLY A 773 -17.69 35.61 -26.24
N LYS A 774 -16.59 36.31 -26.54
CA LYS A 774 -15.39 35.74 -27.16
C LYS A 774 -14.36 35.27 -26.13
N ASN A 775 -14.24 33.96 -25.91
CA ASN A 775 -13.09 33.39 -25.21
C ASN A 775 -11.91 33.25 -26.19
N ILE A 776 -10.73 33.74 -25.81
CA ILE A 776 -9.48 33.65 -26.61
C ILE A 776 -9.15 32.20 -26.98
N THR A 777 -9.42 31.26 -26.06
CA THR A 777 -9.20 29.83 -26.30
C THR A 777 -10.09 29.26 -27.39
N ASP A 778 -11.37 29.62 -27.45
CA ASP A 778 -12.32 29.10 -28.44
C ASP A 778 -11.97 29.59 -29.84
N LEU A 779 -11.47 30.83 -29.96
CA LEU A 779 -10.91 31.35 -31.19
C LEU A 779 -9.65 30.57 -31.61
N HIS A 780 -8.76 30.27 -30.66
CA HIS A 780 -7.52 29.54 -30.92
C HIS A 780 -7.78 28.09 -31.35
N THR A 781 -8.72 27.39 -30.70
CA THR A 781 -9.08 26.01 -31.05
C THR A 781 -9.67 25.93 -32.46
N LEU A 782 -10.58 26.85 -32.82
CA LEU A 782 -11.14 26.92 -34.16
C LEU A 782 -10.04 27.11 -35.22
N ILE A 783 -9.12 28.05 -35.02
CA ILE A 783 -8.03 28.29 -35.98
C ILE A 783 -7.10 27.09 -36.11
N LEU A 784 -6.79 26.39 -35.01
CA LEU A 784 -5.99 25.17 -35.07
C LEU A 784 -6.69 24.10 -35.93
N LEU A 785 -8.01 23.92 -35.79
CA LEU A 785 -8.79 22.98 -36.59
C LEU A 785 -8.90 23.42 -38.06
N TYR A 786 -9.13 24.70 -38.33
CA TYR A 786 -9.12 25.23 -39.70
C TYR A 786 -7.74 25.05 -40.35
N ARG A 787 -6.66 25.31 -39.61
CA ARG A 787 -5.28 25.10 -40.06
C ARG A 787 -5.02 23.65 -40.44
N THR A 788 -5.49 22.69 -39.64
CA THR A 788 -5.24 21.26 -39.92
C THR A 788 -5.98 20.77 -41.14
N CYS A 789 -7.19 21.26 -41.39
CA CYS A 789 -7.91 20.99 -42.63
C CYS A 789 -7.13 21.52 -43.85
N VAL A 790 -6.61 22.74 -43.78
CA VAL A 790 -5.76 23.32 -44.85
C VAL A 790 -4.46 22.54 -45.01
N SER A 791 -3.77 22.19 -43.92
CA SER A 791 -2.50 21.45 -44.01
C SER A 791 -2.68 20.01 -44.49
N SER A 792 -3.77 19.34 -44.09
CA SER A 792 -4.15 18.01 -44.58
C SER A 792 -4.42 18.03 -46.09
N ALA A 793 -5.11 19.06 -46.59
CA ALA A 793 -5.38 19.23 -48.02
C ALA A 793 -4.10 19.49 -48.84
N LEU A 794 -3.06 20.08 -48.24
CA LEU A 794 -1.80 20.40 -48.90
C LEU A 794 -0.79 19.23 -48.90
N SER A 795 -0.85 18.33 -47.91
CA SER A 795 0.11 17.23 -47.75
C SER A 795 0.04 16.16 -48.85
N THR A 796 -1.03 16.15 -49.66
CA THR A 796 -1.20 15.23 -50.81
C THR A 796 -0.56 15.74 -52.11
N ARG A 797 0.15 16.88 -52.09
CA ARG A 797 0.82 17.49 -53.27
C ARG A 797 2.12 16.80 -53.71
N ASN A 798 2.10 15.49 -53.85
CA ASN A 798 3.09 14.76 -54.64
C ASN A 798 2.40 14.22 -55.90
N ASN A 799 2.21 15.11 -56.89
CA ASN A 799 2.40 14.87 -58.35
C ASN A 799 1.39 15.47 -59.34
N GLU A 800 0.21 15.99 -58.97
CA GLU A 800 -0.65 16.62 -59.97
C GLU A 800 -1.36 17.89 -59.45
N ILE A 801 -1.40 18.90 -60.32
CA ILE A 801 -2.03 20.21 -60.09
C ILE A 801 -3.55 20.00 -60.08
N GLN A 802 -4.10 19.59 -58.94
CA GLN A 802 -5.54 19.68 -58.68
C GLN A 802 -5.81 20.75 -57.62
N ARG A 803 -6.75 21.64 -57.92
CA ARG A 803 -7.22 22.71 -57.05
C ARG A 803 -7.66 22.09 -55.71
N SER A 804 -7.29 22.73 -54.60
CA SER A 804 -7.78 22.34 -53.28
C SER A 804 -9.29 22.56 -53.22
N ASP A 805 -10.09 21.50 -53.27
CA ASP A 805 -11.54 21.56 -53.06
C ASP A 805 -11.85 21.73 -51.56
N ILE A 806 -11.37 22.83 -50.97
CA ILE A 806 -11.80 23.27 -49.63
C ILE A 806 -13.21 23.87 -49.80
N PRO A 807 -14.18 23.52 -48.93
CA PRO A 807 -15.52 24.12 -48.99
C PRO A 807 -15.46 25.65 -48.92
N VAL A 808 -16.17 26.33 -49.82
CA VAL A 808 -16.17 27.81 -49.91
C VAL A 808 -16.60 28.47 -48.59
N GLU A 809 -17.55 27.87 -47.89
CA GLU A 809 -18.00 28.31 -46.55
C GLU A 809 -16.83 28.31 -45.55
N MET A 810 -15.98 27.29 -45.60
CA MET A 810 -14.82 27.15 -44.71
C MET A 810 -13.75 28.21 -45.01
N GLU A 811 -13.55 28.57 -46.29
CA GLU A 811 -12.63 29.64 -46.68
C GLU A 811 -13.14 31.01 -46.20
N GLN A 812 -14.45 31.27 -46.32
CA GLN A 812 -15.08 32.50 -45.82
C GLN A 812 -14.98 32.60 -44.29
N ASP A 813 -15.24 31.51 -43.57
CA ASP A 813 -15.16 31.47 -42.12
C ASP A 813 -13.74 31.70 -41.61
N LEU A 814 -12.76 31.03 -42.21
CA LEU A 814 -11.35 31.17 -41.86
C LEU A 814 -10.87 32.60 -42.11
N ARG A 815 -11.28 33.20 -43.23
CA ARG A 815 -10.97 34.60 -43.58
C ARG A 815 -11.55 35.58 -42.55
N ASN A 816 -12.83 35.43 -42.20
CA ASN A 816 -13.50 36.28 -41.20
C ASN A 816 -12.82 36.18 -39.82
N LEU A 817 -12.49 34.96 -39.37
CA LEU A 817 -11.79 34.73 -38.12
C LEU A 817 -10.39 35.35 -38.11
N CYS A 818 -9.61 35.19 -39.19
CA CYS A 818 -8.28 35.78 -39.30
C CYS A 818 -8.34 37.32 -39.27
N LEU A 819 -9.32 37.93 -39.93
CA LEU A 819 -9.52 39.39 -39.90
C LEU A 819 -9.83 39.85 -38.49
N GLU A 820 -10.77 39.20 -37.83
CA GLU A 820 -11.18 39.55 -36.48
C GLU A 820 -9.99 39.51 -35.50
N ILE A 821 -9.21 38.43 -35.53
CA ILE A 821 -8.14 38.20 -34.56
C ILE A 821 -6.95 39.11 -34.81
N LEU A 822 -6.56 39.30 -36.07
CA LEU A 822 -5.44 40.17 -36.38
C LEU A 822 -5.80 41.63 -36.07
N ILE A 823 -7.02 42.09 -36.35
CA ILE A 823 -7.46 43.45 -36.00
C ILE A 823 -7.49 43.64 -34.47
N CYS A 824 -8.05 42.67 -33.73
CA CYS A 824 -8.19 42.75 -32.29
C CYS A 824 -6.85 42.71 -31.56
N TYR A 825 -5.95 41.77 -31.88
CA TYR A 825 -4.80 41.44 -31.03
C TYR A 825 -3.43 41.91 -31.56
N THR A 826 -3.28 42.31 -32.83
CA THR A 826 -1.98 42.82 -33.33
C THR A 826 -1.73 44.31 -33.00
N ALA A 827 -2.79 45.06 -32.69
CA ALA A 827 -2.72 46.51 -32.47
C ALA A 827 -2.49 46.92 -31.00
N LEU A 828 -2.64 46.01 -30.03
CA LEU A 828 -2.36 46.27 -28.61
C LEU A 828 -0.88 46.04 -28.27
N ARG A 829 0.02 46.90 -28.78
CA ARG A 829 1.33 47.12 -28.12
C ARG A 829 1.16 48.24 -27.08
N LEU A 830 0.63 47.91 -25.90
CA LEU A 830 0.78 48.78 -24.72
C LEU A 830 2.09 48.45 -23.98
N PRO A 831 2.70 49.42 -23.28
CA PRO A 831 4.08 49.35 -22.78
C PRO A 831 4.31 48.23 -21.76
N GLU A 832 5.58 47.81 -21.66
CA GLU A 832 6.16 46.64 -20.97
C GLU A 832 5.95 46.56 -19.45
N GLN A 833 4.99 47.28 -18.87
CA GLN A 833 4.72 47.32 -17.44
C GLN A 833 3.37 46.63 -17.13
N SER A 834 3.35 45.30 -17.04
CA SER A 834 2.24 44.55 -16.42
C SER A 834 2.76 43.89 -15.13
N THR A 835 2.11 44.16 -14.01
CA THR A 835 2.60 43.81 -12.67
C THR A 835 1.99 42.53 -12.09
N THR A 836 1.05 41.86 -12.78
CA THR A 836 0.37 40.65 -12.29
C THR A 836 0.68 39.41 -13.16
N PRO A 837 0.81 38.21 -12.57
CA PRO A 837 1.13 36.99 -13.31
C PRO A 837 0.03 36.55 -14.30
N GLU A 838 -1.24 36.84 -14.03
CA GLU A 838 -2.37 36.50 -14.90
C GLU A 838 -2.40 37.34 -16.20
N GLU A 839 -1.96 38.60 -16.14
CA GLU A 839 -1.82 39.47 -17.32
C GLU A 839 -0.67 39.03 -18.24
N ILE A 840 0.38 38.40 -17.69
CA ILE A 840 1.48 37.86 -18.48
C ILE A 840 1.01 36.61 -19.24
N GLU A 841 0.32 35.69 -18.57
CA GLU A 841 -0.20 34.47 -19.21
C GLU A 841 -1.22 34.75 -20.31
N THR A 842 -2.10 35.73 -20.11
CA THR A 842 -3.09 36.13 -21.13
C THR A 842 -2.41 36.76 -22.35
N ARG A 843 -1.38 37.60 -22.17
CA ARG A 843 -0.57 38.14 -23.28
C ARG A 843 0.19 37.06 -24.04
N GLU A 844 0.72 36.04 -23.36
CA GLU A 844 1.35 34.89 -24.02
C GLU A 844 0.34 34.13 -24.89
N GLN A 845 -0.88 33.90 -24.40
CA GLN A 845 -1.94 33.26 -25.16
C GLN A 845 -2.35 34.08 -26.41
N GLU A 846 -2.45 35.40 -26.28
CA GLU A 846 -2.71 36.31 -27.40
C GLU A 846 -1.60 36.24 -28.46
N GLN A 847 -0.34 36.22 -28.04
CA GLN A 847 0.81 36.09 -28.96
C GLN A 847 0.81 34.73 -29.68
N LEU A 848 0.50 33.65 -28.97
CA LEU A 848 0.38 32.31 -29.56
C LEU A 848 -0.77 32.24 -30.56
N LEU A 849 -1.93 32.85 -30.25
CA LEU A 849 -3.07 32.94 -31.17
C LEU A 849 -2.68 33.67 -32.46
N VAL A 850 -2.07 34.86 -32.36
CA VAL A 850 -1.61 35.66 -33.51
C VAL A 850 -0.57 34.89 -34.32
N SER A 851 0.38 34.22 -33.66
CA SER A 851 1.39 33.38 -34.31
C SER A 851 0.74 32.23 -35.09
N THR A 852 -0.24 31.54 -34.50
CA THR A 852 -0.98 30.48 -35.17
C THR A 852 -1.74 31.04 -36.38
N CYS A 853 -2.44 32.17 -36.28
CA CYS A 853 -3.11 32.82 -37.41
C CYS A 853 -2.16 33.19 -38.55
N ILE A 854 -1.00 33.75 -38.22
CA ILE A 854 0.01 34.07 -39.24
C ILE A 854 0.48 32.79 -39.92
N SER A 855 0.69 31.71 -39.17
CA SER A 855 1.08 30.41 -39.73
C SER A 855 -0.01 29.77 -40.60
N THR A 856 -1.30 30.00 -40.32
CA THR A 856 -2.40 29.51 -41.19
C THR A 856 -2.41 30.24 -42.53
N LEU A 857 -2.22 31.57 -42.51
CA LEU A 857 -2.13 32.41 -43.70
C LEU A 857 -0.89 32.11 -44.57
N VAL A 858 0.20 31.62 -43.96
CA VAL A 858 1.39 31.16 -44.71
C VAL A 858 1.12 29.84 -45.43
N LEU A 859 0.32 28.94 -44.83
CA LEU A 859 0.02 27.62 -45.39
C LEU A 859 -1.00 27.70 -46.53
N SER A 860 -1.95 28.63 -46.50
CA SER A 860 -2.97 28.74 -47.54
C SER A 860 -2.38 29.23 -48.88
N GLU A 861 -2.43 28.40 -49.91
CA GLU A 861 -1.95 28.81 -51.24
C GLU A 861 -3.03 29.53 -52.07
N SER A 862 -2.67 30.72 -52.54
CA SER A 862 -3.31 31.64 -53.50
C SER A 862 -4.63 32.33 -53.15
N ASN A 863 -5.70 31.65 -52.74
CA ASN A 863 -7.02 32.31 -52.70
C ASN A 863 -7.34 32.96 -51.35
N ILE A 864 -7.03 32.29 -50.24
CA ILE A 864 -7.39 32.76 -48.90
C ILE A 864 -6.60 34.02 -48.51
N PHE A 865 -5.28 34.05 -48.76
CA PHE A 865 -4.46 35.22 -48.45
C PHE A 865 -4.82 36.45 -49.30
N ALA A 866 -5.09 36.26 -50.60
CA ALA A 866 -5.53 37.35 -51.47
C ALA A 866 -6.89 37.92 -51.03
N SER A 867 -7.87 37.03 -50.80
CA SER A 867 -9.21 37.38 -50.32
C SER A 867 -9.19 38.06 -48.96
N PHE A 868 -8.29 37.63 -48.06
CA PHE A 868 -8.04 38.28 -46.78
C PHE A 868 -7.51 39.70 -46.93
N VAL A 869 -6.53 39.94 -47.81
CA VAL A 869 -5.95 41.28 -48.02
C VAL A 869 -6.96 42.23 -48.64
N GLU A 870 -7.75 41.75 -49.60
CA GLU A 870 -8.85 42.52 -50.20
C GLU A 870 -9.88 42.92 -49.13
N GLU A 871 -10.31 41.98 -48.28
CA GLU A 871 -11.32 42.24 -47.25
C GLU A 871 -10.80 43.10 -46.06
N LEU A 872 -9.51 42.98 -45.74
CA LEU A 872 -8.85 43.82 -44.73
C LEU A 872 -8.94 45.30 -45.11
N LEU A 873 -8.89 45.63 -46.39
CA LEU A 873 -8.81 47.00 -46.91
C LEU A 873 -10.08 47.43 -47.67
N VAL A 874 -11.21 46.74 -47.49
CA VAL A 874 -12.51 47.17 -48.05
C VAL A 874 -12.81 48.61 -47.67
N ALA A 875 -13.35 49.38 -48.62
CA ALA A 875 -13.75 50.78 -48.46
C ALA A 875 -14.63 50.95 -47.21
N GLN A 876 -14.13 51.69 -46.22
CA GLN A 876 -14.78 51.87 -44.92
C GLN A 876 -14.89 53.36 -44.60
N GLU A 877 -16.04 53.76 -44.06
CA GLU A 877 -16.37 55.17 -43.80
C GLU A 877 -15.62 55.77 -42.60
N GLN A 878 -15.05 54.94 -41.70
CA GLN A 878 -14.37 55.41 -40.48
C GLN A 878 -12.83 55.34 -40.58
N ALA A 879 -12.21 56.51 -40.57
CA ALA A 879 -10.76 56.73 -40.55
C ALA A 879 -10.00 55.96 -39.46
N SER A 880 -10.53 55.93 -38.24
CA SER A 880 -9.88 55.28 -37.08
C SER A 880 -9.76 53.77 -37.24
N VAL A 881 -10.75 53.13 -37.85
CA VAL A 881 -10.77 51.69 -38.16
C VAL A 881 -9.76 51.38 -39.26
N LEU A 882 -9.74 52.20 -40.31
CA LEU A 882 -8.82 52.04 -41.44
C LEU A 882 -7.35 52.19 -41.01
N ILE A 883 -7.03 53.17 -40.14
CA ILE A 883 -5.69 53.32 -39.55
C ILE A 883 -5.26 52.07 -38.77
N ARG A 884 -6.17 51.46 -37.99
CA ARG A 884 -5.87 50.22 -37.24
C ARG A 884 -5.53 49.07 -38.19
N ARG A 885 -6.31 48.89 -39.26
CA ARG A 885 -6.10 47.82 -40.26
C ARG A 885 -4.83 48.03 -41.09
N LEU A 886 -4.49 49.26 -41.46
CA LEU A 886 -3.23 49.58 -42.15
C LEU A 886 -2.00 49.27 -41.28
N ARG A 887 -2.07 49.48 -39.96
CA ARG A 887 -1.01 49.07 -39.03
C ARG A 887 -0.88 47.55 -38.93
N VAL A 888 -1.99 46.81 -38.94
CA VAL A 888 -1.97 45.34 -39.00
C VAL A 888 -1.27 44.87 -40.28
N LEU A 889 -1.62 45.45 -41.43
CA LEU A 889 -0.98 45.12 -42.70
C LEU A 889 0.52 45.42 -42.68
N LEU A 890 0.93 46.57 -42.13
CA LEU A 890 2.34 46.92 -41.98
C LEU A 890 3.10 45.90 -41.11
N ALA A 891 2.49 45.44 -40.02
CA ALA A 891 3.05 44.40 -39.17
C ALA A 891 3.17 43.04 -39.91
N LEU A 892 2.16 42.65 -40.68
CA LEU A 892 2.18 41.42 -41.49
C LEU A 892 3.27 41.48 -42.57
N MET A 893 3.43 42.62 -43.24
CA MET A 893 4.47 42.83 -44.27
C MET A 893 5.90 42.71 -43.72
N ARG A 894 6.09 43.13 -42.46
CA ARG A 894 7.38 43.03 -41.76
C ARG A 894 7.63 41.66 -41.14
N THR A 895 6.66 40.75 -41.17
CA THR A 895 6.79 39.42 -40.61
C THR A 895 7.52 38.50 -41.61
N PRO A 896 8.68 37.90 -41.25
CA PRO A 896 9.52 37.19 -42.21
C PRO A 896 8.87 35.93 -42.81
N SER A 897 7.99 35.25 -42.07
CA SER A 897 7.28 34.05 -42.53
C SER A 897 6.30 34.33 -43.68
N LEU A 898 5.73 35.53 -43.74
CA LEU A 898 4.78 35.96 -44.78
C LEU A 898 5.45 36.57 -46.01
N ALA A 899 6.76 36.85 -45.98
CA ALA A 899 7.49 37.46 -47.09
C ALA A 899 7.36 36.67 -48.41
N GLY A 900 7.19 35.34 -48.35
CA GLY A 900 6.92 34.51 -49.52
C GLY A 900 5.52 34.68 -50.11
N ALA A 901 4.49 34.87 -49.26
CA ALA A 901 3.11 35.08 -49.68
C ALA A 901 2.90 36.51 -50.22
N CYS A 902 3.43 37.52 -49.52
CA CYS A 902 3.38 38.92 -49.95
C CYS A 902 4.09 39.12 -51.30
N ARG A 903 5.18 38.39 -51.57
CA ARG A 903 5.86 38.42 -52.88
C ARG A 903 4.99 37.83 -54.00
N ARG A 904 4.22 36.77 -53.74
CA ARG A 904 3.33 36.14 -54.74
C ARG A 904 2.13 37.02 -55.10
N HIS A 905 1.55 37.73 -54.13
CA HIS A 905 0.33 38.55 -54.31
C HIS A 905 0.59 40.06 -54.47
N ARG A 906 1.84 40.46 -54.73
CA ARG A 906 2.26 41.86 -54.82
C ARG A 906 1.36 42.74 -55.69
N ILE A 907 0.99 42.27 -56.88
CA ILE A 907 0.18 43.04 -57.84
C ILE A 907 -1.21 43.35 -57.27
N GLN A 908 -1.81 42.42 -56.53
CA GLN A 908 -3.10 42.64 -55.87
C GLN A 908 -2.97 43.64 -54.72
N MET A 909 -1.90 43.52 -53.91
CA MET A 909 -1.65 44.45 -52.81
C MET A 909 -1.43 45.89 -53.30
N GLU A 910 -0.67 46.07 -54.39
CA GLU A 910 -0.44 47.39 -55.00
C GLU A 910 -1.73 48.04 -55.52
N LYS A 911 -2.65 47.24 -56.10
CA LYS A 911 -3.97 47.72 -56.53
C LYS A 911 -4.82 48.22 -55.36
N VAL A 912 -4.96 47.40 -54.31
CA VAL A 912 -5.79 47.75 -53.15
C VAL A 912 -5.20 48.94 -52.38
N ILE A 913 -3.87 49.03 -52.25
CA ILE A 913 -3.22 50.20 -51.65
C ILE A 913 -3.45 51.47 -52.48
N HIS A 914 -3.48 51.35 -53.82
CA HIS A 914 -3.78 52.49 -54.69
C HIS A 914 -5.22 53.00 -54.52
N GLU A 915 -6.19 52.09 -54.40
CA GLU A 915 -7.59 52.43 -54.15
C GLU A 915 -7.78 53.17 -52.82
N VAL A 916 -7.15 52.69 -51.73
CA VAL A 916 -7.16 53.38 -50.43
C VAL A 916 -6.51 54.77 -50.50
N THR A 917 -5.46 54.93 -51.29
CA THR A 917 -4.77 56.22 -51.48
C THR A 917 -5.66 57.24 -52.19
N GLN A 918 -6.46 56.80 -53.17
CA GLN A 918 -7.38 57.67 -53.90
C GLN A 918 -8.55 58.15 -53.03
N GLN A 919 -9.05 57.29 -52.14
CA GLN A 919 -10.22 57.58 -51.31
C GLN A 919 -9.91 58.46 -50.08
N HIS A 920 -8.71 58.37 -49.50
CA HIS A 920 -8.35 59.06 -48.26
C HIS A 920 -7.16 60.04 -48.41
N ALA A 921 -7.11 60.79 -49.51
CA ALA A 921 -6.03 61.73 -49.81
C ALA A 921 -5.88 62.90 -48.81
N GLY A 922 -6.89 63.15 -47.96
CA GLY A 922 -6.93 64.27 -47.01
C GLY A 922 -6.41 63.97 -45.60
N GLU A 923 -6.10 62.71 -45.25
CA GLU A 923 -5.67 62.34 -43.89
C GLU A 923 -4.18 62.00 -43.81
N GLU A 924 -3.39 62.89 -43.20
CA GLU A 924 -1.92 62.79 -43.13
C GLU A 924 -1.43 61.47 -42.51
N ASN A 925 -2.12 60.97 -41.48
CA ASN A 925 -1.76 59.72 -40.80
C ASN A 925 -1.92 58.48 -41.69
N ILE A 926 -2.93 58.46 -42.57
CA ILE A 926 -3.16 57.38 -43.53
C ILE A 926 -2.10 57.47 -44.64
N VAL A 927 -1.83 58.66 -45.15
CA VAL A 927 -0.82 58.91 -46.18
C VAL A 927 0.58 58.47 -45.72
N GLN A 928 0.93 58.72 -44.46
CA GLN A 928 2.21 58.30 -43.89
C GLN A 928 2.34 56.77 -43.81
N LEU A 929 1.30 56.07 -43.35
CA LEU A 929 1.29 54.60 -43.27
C LEU A 929 1.32 53.94 -44.66
N VAL A 930 0.60 54.51 -45.63
CA VAL A 930 0.62 54.06 -47.02
C VAL A 930 2.01 54.22 -47.65
N ARG A 931 2.72 55.32 -47.37
CA ARG A 931 4.11 55.53 -47.82
C ARG A 931 5.06 54.48 -47.23
N GLN A 932 4.91 54.15 -45.94
CA GLN A 932 5.71 53.10 -45.28
C GLN A 932 5.43 51.71 -45.88
N LEU A 933 4.17 51.37 -46.14
CA LEU A 933 3.77 50.12 -46.79
C LEU A 933 4.35 49.98 -48.20
N ARG A 934 4.34 51.06 -48.99
CA ARG A 934 4.94 51.08 -50.32
C ARG A 934 6.45 50.83 -50.27
N GLY A 935 7.15 51.46 -49.33
CA GLY A 935 8.59 51.24 -49.10
C GLY A 935 8.91 49.80 -48.70
N ASP A 936 8.14 49.21 -47.76
CA ASP A 936 8.35 47.82 -47.32
C ASP A 936 8.04 46.80 -48.45
N LEU A 937 7.06 47.09 -49.32
CA LEU A 937 6.79 46.30 -50.53
C LEU A 937 7.93 46.34 -51.55
N GLU A 938 8.54 47.52 -51.74
CA GLU A 938 9.72 47.70 -52.61
C GLU A 938 10.95 46.96 -52.06
N LEU A 939 11.18 47.00 -50.75
CA LEU A 939 12.26 46.26 -50.09
C LEU A 939 12.12 44.73 -50.27
N LEU A 940 10.90 44.20 -50.16
CA LEU A 940 10.63 42.78 -50.42
C LEU A 940 10.83 42.38 -51.89
N ALA A 941 10.65 43.32 -52.82
CA ALA A 941 10.96 43.11 -54.24
C ALA A 941 12.48 43.05 -54.49
N ILE A 942 13.25 43.92 -53.83
CA ILE A 942 14.73 43.96 -53.98
C ILE A 942 15.37 42.67 -53.44
N GLY A 943 14.81 42.06 -52.40
CA GLY A 943 15.25 40.76 -51.88
C GLY A 943 15.23 39.59 -52.88
N GLN A 944 14.51 39.70 -54.01
CA GLN A 944 14.59 38.73 -55.13
C GLN A 944 15.95 38.75 -55.84
N SER A 945 16.63 39.90 -55.86
CA SER A 945 17.87 40.09 -56.63
C SER A 945 19.10 39.47 -55.97
N VAL A 946 19.08 39.30 -54.64
CA VAL A 946 20.19 38.72 -53.87
C VAL A 946 20.09 37.20 -53.80
N SER A 947 18.89 36.61 -53.66
CA SER A 947 18.74 35.14 -53.62
C SER A 947 18.92 34.46 -54.98
N LYS A 948 18.67 35.17 -56.10
CA LYS A 948 19.01 34.66 -57.45
C LYS A 948 20.52 34.68 -57.74
N LYS A 949 21.30 35.47 -57.01
CA LYS A 949 22.77 35.50 -57.16
C LYS A 949 23.48 34.37 -56.39
N SER A 950 22.91 33.84 -55.30
CA SER A 950 23.50 32.73 -54.55
C SER A 950 23.22 31.34 -55.15
N SER A 951 22.24 31.20 -56.06
CA SER A 951 21.97 29.94 -56.77
C SER A 951 22.78 29.78 -58.07
N ALA A 952 23.59 30.77 -58.46
CA ALA A 952 24.38 30.75 -59.70
C ALA A 952 25.87 30.36 -59.47
N SER A 953 26.29 30.12 -58.22
CA SER A 953 27.70 29.79 -57.90
C SER A 953 27.97 28.34 -57.50
N ASN A 954 27.01 27.42 -57.67
CA ASN A 954 27.15 26.00 -57.30
C ASN A 954 26.95 25.03 -58.49
N THR A 955 27.32 25.44 -59.70
CA THR A 955 27.44 24.55 -60.87
C THR A 955 28.80 24.73 -61.52
N ALA A 956 29.85 24.35 -60.80
CA ALA A 956 31.16 23.96 -61.34
C ALA A 956 32.00 23.35 -60.21
N VAL A 957 31.93 22.03 -60.07
CA VAL A 957 32.95 21.01 -59.73
C VAL A 957 32.22 19.74 -59.29
#